data_AF-A0A2L1S686-F1
#
_entry.id   AF-A0A2L1S686-F1
#
_cell.length_a   1.000
_cell.length_b   1.000
_cell.length_c   1.000
_cell.angle_alpha   90.00
_cell.angle_beta   90.00
_cell.angle_gamma   90.00
#
_symmetry.space_group_name_H-M   'P 1'
#
loop_
_entity.id
_entity.type
_entity.pdbx_description
1 polymer ?
#
loop_
_entity_poly.entity_id
_entity_poly.type
_entity_poly.pdbx_seq_one_letter_code
_entity_poly.pdbx_strand_id
1 'polypeptide(L)'
;MSFSPSHSVKAILGPTNTGKTYFAIERMLAHPTGMIGLPLRLLAREVYQRVVERVGEQAVALITGEERIVPAKPRYWVATVEAMPMDIHVDCVAVDEIQTAIDFDRGHVFTDRILKARGLHETLLLGSATMAGVVKKLIPHAEIIDRPRFSQLTYAGSKKLSRQPARSAIVAFSARQVYAIAELIRRERGGAAVVMGALSPRTRNAQVELYQNGDVDFLVATDAIGMGLNLDIHHVAFADDTKFDGHQSRPLTPSELGQIAGRAGRHKHNGTFGVTGGTEGFDEDMVVALETHDFQPIRQVQWRNSDLKFSSVEALRNSLEVAPQDKTLTRVPIATDQHALEFLMRNEAGALARGHDAVKLLWECCQIPDYQGISPAAHGEIITRIYSDLRRIGSVRADWIAEQVRFCDNAEGDIDTLSNRIKQIRTWTFVANRKNWLEDPTYWREKTRDIEDRLSDALHERLTQRFVDRRTSVLLRHLKDKRMVSPEINERGEVRLEGHLIGTLEGFRFTLARNDGDTDAKGLRGAADSVVAPEIHNRAERLAGSPNEEFVLATDGRLRWRGEVVAELAEGDSLYRPRILLLADETLTGPDLEKVQDRLSLWLRHHINTVLEQVMALEAPADLEGTARGLAYQLFEHIGLLPRSQVADEVKGLDQDVRGKLRKLGIKFGAYHIYLPLSLKPAPRELALILFALKNGGVRQPGVTDIPHIVLSGRTSFVVDPEVDTRLYEIAGFKVAGSRAVRVDILERLADIIRPLVALDTSRPYQGELPAGAAEGNGFRVTVEMTSLLGCSGDDFSSILSSLGYRVRRTPKVAETPAPAEASAETPALEQVLEDNAASAEANNEAAAPESAEAPVVAEPDKGAVPDAAPAEAETAAEPAAPSEPEFDEVWFPGGRRHNENRRHEGRNRREGEDGPRQNNRPRPGKGPRRPEGEGQQARPNGKGRPDKAERGDRKDRRPPREERKPVFDPDSPFAALAALRGKSE
;
A
#
# COMPACT_ATOMS: atom_id res chain seq x y z
N MET A 1 -46.53 28.84 -63.86
CA MET A 1 -46.58 28.27 -62.49
C MET A 1 -45.14 28.15 -62.01
N SER A 2 -44.77 28.73 -60.87
CA SER A 2 -43.40 28.69 -60.36
C SER A 2 -43.27 27.63 -59.26
N PHE A 3 -42.74 26.46 -59.59
CA PHE A 3 -42.30 25.48 -58.60
C PHE A 3 -40.98 25.94 -57.98
N SER A 4 -41.05 26.83 -56.98
CA SER A 4 -40.00 26.91 -55.98
C SER A 4 -40.13 25.68 -55.07
N PRO A 5 -39.14 24.77 -55.00
CA PRO A 5 -39.20 23.67 -54.04
C PRO A 5 -39.18 24.26 -52.63
N SER A 6 -40.17 23.90 -51.81
CA SER A 6 -40.19 24.28 -50.41
C SER A 6 -39.06 23.56 -49.67
N HIS A 7 -37.97 24.25 -49.35
CA HIS A 7 -36.89 23.72 -48.51
C HIS A 7 -37.51 23.14 -47.23
N SER A 8 -37.38 21.82 -47.02
CA SER A 8 -37.99 21.17 -45.86
C SER A 8 -37.15 21.44 -44.62
N VAL A 9 -37.48 22.52 -43.91
CA VAL A 9 -36.85 22.86 -42.63
C VAL A 9 -37.57 22.11 -41.51
N LYS A 10 -36.83 21.30 -40.76
CA LYS A 10 -37.35 20.51 -39.63
C LYS A 10 -36.55 20.85 -38.37
N ALA A 11 -37.23 21.32 -37.34
CA ALA A 11 -36.66 21.54 -36.02
C ALA A 11 -36.88 20.30 -35.15
N ILE A 12 -35.82 19.50 -34.97
CA ILE A 12 -35.84 18.32 -34.11
C ILE A 12 -35.47 18.78 -32.71
N LEU A 13 -36.45 18.91 -31.83
CA LEU A 13 -36.26 19.51 -30.51
C LEU A 13 -36.47 18.49 -29.40
N GLY A 14 -35.84 18.71 -28.24
CA GLY A 14 -35.98 17.86 -27.06
C GLY A 14 -34.74 17.91 -26.15
N PRO A 15 -34.77 17.25 -24.97
CA PRO A 15 -33.65 17.22 -24.02
C PRO A 15 -32.40 16.49 -24.53
N THR A 16 -31.38 16.34 -23.67
CA THR A 16 -30.23 15.43 -23.88
C THR A 16 -30.66 13.96 -23.78
N ASN A 17 -29.82 13.00 -24.23
CA ASN A 17 -30.15 11.56 -24.31
C ASN A 17 -31.45 11.25 -25.11
N THR A 18 -31.57 11.85 -26.31
CA THR A 18 -32.75 11.80 -27.21
C THR A 18 -32.43 11.34 -28.64
N GLY A 19 -31.16 11.05 -28.95
CA GLY A 19 -30.74 10.57 -30.27
C GLY A 19 -30.81 11.58 -31.43
N LYS A 20 -31.02 12.88 -31.18
CA LYS A 20 -31.16 13.91 -32.24
C LYS A 20 -30.01 13.92 -33.25
N THR A 21 -28.76 14.01 -32.77
CA THR A 21 -27.55 14.03 -33.62
C THR A 21 -27.40 12.74 -34.42
N TYR A 22 -27.73 11.58 -33.83
CA TYR A 22 -27.76 10.29 -34.54
C TYR A 22 -28.78 10.31 -35.68
N PHE A 23 -30.03 10.72 -35.40
CA PHE A 23 -31.07 10.87 -36.42
C PHE A 23 -30.65 11.83 -37.54
N ALA A 24 -29.97 12.94 -37.22
CA ALA A 24 -29.47 13.86 -38.23
C ALA A 24 -28.37 13.27 -39.11
N ILE A 25 -27.46 12.45 -38.54
CA ILE A 25 -26.44 11.72 -39.31
C ILE A 25 -27.11 10.68 -40.23
N GLU A 26 -28.10 9.92 -39.74
CA GLU A 26 -28.85 8.97 -40.59
C GLU A 26 -29.60 9.68 -41.72
N ARG A 27 -30.23 10.82 -41.45
CA ARG A 27 -30.87 11.64 -42.50
C ARG A 27 -29.83 12.17 -43.49
N MET A 28 -28.74 12.76 -43.02
CA MET A 28 -27.68 13.31 -43.88
C MET A 28 -27.09 12.25 -44.81
N LEU A 29 -26.83 11.03 -44.31
CA LEU A 29 -26.28 9.91 -45.08
C LEU A 29 -27.30 9.24 -46.02
N ALA A 30 -28.60 9.53 -45.87
CA ALA A 30 -29.65 9.09 -46.80
C ALA A 30 -29.79 10.01 -48.03
N HIS A 31 -29.06 11.14 -48.08
CA HIS A 31 -28.99 12.04 -49.23
C HIS A 31 -27.63 11.94 -49.95
N PRO A 32 -27.52 12.25 -51.26
CA PRO A 32 -26.27 12.10 -52.02
C PRO A 32 -25.10 12.96 -51.51
N THR A 33 -25.40 14.15 -50.99
CA THR A 33 -24.46 15.08 -50.35
C THR A 33 -25.03 15.66 -49.07
N GLY A 34 -24.17 16.07 -48.14
CA GLY A 34 -24.65 16.66 -46.89
C GLY A 34 -23.61 17.45 -46.10
N MET A 35 -24.09 18.22 -45.12
CA MET A 35 -23.27 19.04 -44.24
C MET A 35 -23.87 19.08 -42.83
N ILE A 36 -23.02 18.98 -41.81
CA ILE A 36 -23.43 19.11 -40.41
C ILE A 36 -22.51 20.07 -39.65
N GLY A 37 -23.10 21.15 -39.12
CA GLY A 37 -22.46 22.11 -38.24
C GLY A 37 -22.67 21.73 -36.78
N LEU A 38 -21.58 21.55 -36.03
CA LEU A 38 -21.55 21.06 -34.66
C LEU A 38 -20.97 22.11 -33.70
N PRO A 39 -21.40 22.16 -32.43
CA PRO A 39 -21.04 23.26 -31.53
C PRO A 39 -19.63 23.14 -30.91
N LEU A 40 -18.91 22.04 -31.12
CA LEU A 40 -17.59 21.79 -30.54
C LEU A 40 -16.69 20.99 -31.50
N ARG A 41 -15.39 21.31 -31.53
CA ARG A 41 -14.36 20.57 -32.29
C ARG A 41 -14.34 19.08 -31.97
N LEU A 42 -14.61 18.70 -30.72
CA LEU A 42 -14.69 17.31 -30.29
C LEU A 42 -15.86 16.55 -30.95
N LEU A 43 -17.06 17.15 -30.97
CA LEU A 43 -18.20 16.58 -31.71
C LEU A 43 -17.92 16.52 -33.21
N ALA A 44 -17.30 17.55 -33.78
CA ALA A 44 -16.91 17.53 -35.19
C ALA A 44 -15.96 16.36 -35.51
N ARG A 45 -15.02 16.02 -34.61
CA ARG A 45 -14.15 14.86 -34.78
C ARG A 45 -14.88 13.52 -34.59
N GLU A 46 -15.71 13.40 -33.55
CA GLU A 46 -16.52 12.21 -33.25
C GLU A 46 -17.50 11.87 -34.40
N VAL A 47 -18.16 12.89 -34.96
CA VAL A 47 -19.08 12.73 -36.10
C VAL A 47 -18.30 12.47 -37.40
N TYR A 48 -17.15 13.12 -37.62
CA TYR A 48 -16.28 12.82 -38.76
C TYR A 48 -15.87 11.34 -38.78
N GLN A 49 -15.39 10.80 -37.65
CA GLN A 49 -15.00 9.39 -37.53
C GLN A 49 -16.18 8.45 -37.87
N ARG A 50 -17.35 8.63 -37.24
CA ARG A 50 -18.55 7.81 -37.53
C ARG A 50 -19.04 7.89 -38.98
N VAL A 51 -18.83 9.02 -39.65
CA VAL A 51 -19.20 9.17 -41.06
C VAL A 51 -18.14 8.49 -41.94
N VAL A 52 -16.84 8.67 -41.67
CA VAL A 52 -15.74 7.99 -42.36
C VAL A 52 -15.83 6.47 -42.26
N GLU A 53 -16.16 5.93 -41.09
CA GLU A 53 -16.42 4.49 -40.86
C GLU A 53 -17.52 3.91 -41.77
N ARG A 54 -18.47 4.74 -42.22
CA ARG A 54 -19.64 4.33 -43.02
C ARG A 54 -19.49 4.58 -44.52
N VAL A 55 -18.79 5.63 -44.94
CA VAL A 55 -18.71 6.03 -46.37
C VAL A 55 -17.29 6.20 -46.93
N GLY A 56 -16.27 5.95 -46.12
CA GLY A 56 -14.85 6.04 -46.49
C GLY A 56 -14.30 7.46 -46.45
N GLU A 57 -13.03 7.60 -46.04
CA GLU A 57 -12.36 8.88 -45.79
C GLU A 57 -12.42 9.85 -46.98
N GLN A 58 -12.23 9.35 -48.20
CA GLN A 58 -12.23 10.15 -49.44
C GLN A 58 -13.58 10.84 -49.73
N ALA A 59 -14.67 10.45 -49.06
CA ALA A 59 -15.99 11.05 -49.21
C ALA A 59 -16.32 12.11 -48.15
N VAL A 60 -15.45 12.37 -47.17
CA VAL A 60 -15.76 13.20 -45.99
C VAL A 60 -14.73 14.30 -45.78
N ALA A 61 -15.18 15.53 -45.56
CA ALA A 61 -14.34 16.64 -45.12
C ALA A 61 -14.58 16.95 -43.63
N LEU A 62 -13.53 17.39 -42.93
CA LEU A 62 -13.56 17.98 -41.60
C LEU A 62 -13.07 19.43 -41.66
N ILE A 63 -13.85 20.39 -41.17
CA ILE A 63 -13.43 21.79 -41.06
C ILE A 63 -13.71 22.35 -39.66
N THR A 64 -12.66 22.70 -38.92
CA THR A 64 -12.74 23.49 -37.68
C THR A 64 -11.85 24.75 -37.80
N GLY A 65 -11.71 25.54 -36.74
CA GLY A 65 -10.81 26.70 -36.76
C GLY A 65 -9.32 26.31 -36.84
N GLU A 66 -8.98 25.15 -36.30
CA GLU A 66 -7.60 24.69 -36.05
C GLU A 66 -7.19 23.44 -36.87
N GLU A 67 -8.16 22.75 -37.49
CA GLU A 67 -7.90 21.55 -38.30
C GLU A 67 -8.79 21.53 -39.55
N ARG A 68 -8.19 21.22 -40.71
CA ARG A 68 -8.88 21.17 -42.00
C ARG A 68 -8.42 19.96 -42.81
N ILE A 69 -9.32 18.99 -42.97
CA ILE A 69 -9.16 17.81 -43.82
C ILE A 69 -10.18 17.93 -44.96
N VAL A 70 -9.71 18.00 -46.21
CA VAL A 70 -10.59 18.07 -47.39
C VAL A 70 -10.00 17.14 -48.46
N PRO A 71 -10.62 15.98 -48.73
CA PRO A 71 -10.18 15.08 -49.79
C PRO A 71 -10.48 15.67 -51.19
N ALA A 72 -10.12 14.96 -52.26
CA ALA A 72 -10.29 15.47 -53.62
C ALA A 72 -11.75 15.58 -54.09
N LYS A 73 -12.67 14.77 -53.53
CA LYS A 73 -14.10 14.71 -53.92
C LYS A 73 -15.05 14.43 -52.73
N PRO A 74 -15.08 15.29 -51.69
CA PRO A 74 -15.97 15.12 -50.55
C PRO A 74 -17.45 15.22 -50.96
N ARG A 75 -18.28 14.36 -50.39
CA ARG A 75 -19.76 14.42 -50.45
C ARG A 75 -20.36 14.96 -49.16
N TYR A 76 -19.69 14.69 -48.03
CA TYR A 76 -20.15 15.04 -46.71
C TYR A 76 -19.18 16.00 -46.01
N TRP A 77 -19.71 17.03 -45.38
CA TRP A 77 -18.94 18.11 -44.75
C TRP A 77 -19.28 18.18 -43.26
N VAL A 78 -18.37 17.71 -42.41
CA VAL A 78 -18.50 17.82 -40.95
C VAL A 78 -17.71 19.05 -40.49
N ALA A 79 -18.37 19.99 -39.81
CA ALA A 79 -17.73 21.24 -39.42
C ALA A 79 -18.13 21.69 -38.02
N THR A 80 -17.37 22.64 -37.44
CA THR A 80 -17.95 23.49 -36.39
C THR A 80 -18.90 24.51 -37.02
N VAL A 81 -19.93 24.96 -36.30
CA VAL A 81 -20.93 25.94 -36.79
C VAL A 81 -20.26 27.23 -37.31
N GLU A 82 -19.17 27.64 -36.68
CA GLU A 82 -18.30 28.75 -37.10
C GLU A 82 -17.61 28.50 -38.44
N ALA A 83 -16.97 27.33 -38.59
CA ALA A 83 -16.20 26.95 -39.77
C ALA A 83 -17.04 26.35 -40.91
N MET A 84 -18.36 26.26 -40.72
CA MET A 84 -19.34 25.74 -41.67
C MET A 84 -19.31 26.53 -43.01
N PRO A 85 -18.98 25.88 -44.15
CA PRO A 85 -18.79 26.58 -45.43
C PRO A 85 -20.13 26.94 -46.09
N MET A 86 -20.48 28.22 -46.05
CA MET A 86 -21.75 28.75 -46.56
C MET A 86 -21.79 28.89 -48.10
N ASP A 87 -20.65 28.73 -48.76
CA ASP A 87 -20.45 28.72 -50.21
C ASP A 87 -20.68 27.35 -50.86
N ILE A 88 -20.88 26.29 -50.06
CA ILE A 88 -21.02 24.91 -50.53
C ILE A 88 -22.48 24.46 -50.38
N HIS A 89 -23.16 24.27 -51.51
CA HIS A 89 -24.52 23.75 -51.56
C HIS A 89 -24.52 22.21 -51.51
N VAL A 90 -25.41 21.65 -50.69
CA VAL A 90 -25.59 20.20 -50.47
C VAL A 90 -27.08 19.86 -50.31
N ASP A 91 -27.45 18.60 -50.49
CA ASP A 91 -28.84 18.15 -50.44
C ASP A 91 -29.43 18.28 -49.03
N CYS A 92 -28.66 17.88 -48.01
CA CYS A 92 -29.06 17.91 -46.60
C CYS A 92 -28.12 18.77 -45.74
N VAL A 93 -28.65 19.76 -45.05
CA VAL A 93 -27.92 20.55 -44.05
C VAL A 93 -28.44 20.24 -42.65
N ALA A 94 -27.55 20.11 -41.67
CA ALA A 94 -27.88 19.99 -40.26
C ALA A 94 -27.10 21.03 -39.41
N VAL A 95 -27.74 21.59 -38.38
CA VAL A 95 -27.11 22.47 -37.37
C VAL A 95 -27.50 21.95 -35.99
N ASP A 96 -26.52 21.58 -35.16
CA ASP A 96 -26.75 20.98 -33.85
C ASP A 96 -26.60 21.97 -32.68
N GLU A 97 -27.25 21.65 -31.55
CA GLU A 97 -27.41 22.46 -30.34
C GLU A 97 -27.80 23.93 -30.62
N ILE A 98 -28.83 24.16 -31.45
CA ILE A 98 -29.26 25.51 -31.89
C ILE A 98 -29.56 26.50 -30.75
N GLN A 99 -29.83 26.03 -29.53
CA GLN A 99 -29.99 26.91 -28.35
C GLN A 99 -28.72 27.68 -27.97
N THR A 100 -27.53 27.26 -28.43
CA THR A 100 -26.28 28.05 -28.31
C THR A 100 -26.39 29.43 -28.99
N ALA A 101 -27.42 29.67 -29.81
CA ALA A 101 -27.79 31.00 -30.30
C ALA A 101 -28.04 32.06 -29.20
N ILE A 102 -28.23 31.69 -27.93
CA ILE A 102 -28.33 32.64 -26.80
C ILE A 102 -26.97 33.13 -26.27
N ASP A 103 -25.87 32.48 -26.63
CA ASP A 103 -24.51 32.73 -26.12
C ASP A 103 -23.97 34.12 -26.52
N PHE A 104 -23.50 34.88 -25.53
CA PHE A 104 -23.11 36.29 -25.67
C PHE A 104 -21.88 36.57 -26.54
N ASP A 105 -21.05 35.58 -26.85
CA ASP A 105 -19.89 35.74 -27.73
C ASP A 105 -20.19 35.13 -29.11
N ARG A 106 -20.45 33.81 -29.14
CA ARG A 106 -20.57 33.01 -30.38
C ARG A 106 -22.00 32.74 -30.85
N GLY A 107 -23.02 33.01 -30.03
CA GLY A 107 -24.43 32.70 -30.37
C GLY A 107 -24.93 33.40 -31.64
N HIS A 108 -24.38 34.57 -31.96
CA HIS A 108 -24.70 35.29 -33.20
C HIS A 108 -24.40 34.48 -34.48
N VAL A 109 -23.41 33.58 -34.43
CA VAL A 109 -23.05 32.69 -35.55
C VAL A 109 -24.10 31.60 -35.74
N PHE A 110 -24.58 31.00 -34.65
CA PHE A 110 -25.67 30.02 -34.69
C PHE A 110 -26.94 30.64 -35.27
N THR A 111 -27.28 31.86 -34.86
CA THR A 111 -28.42 32.60 -35.44
C THR A 111 -28.26 32.83 -36.94
N ASP A 112 -27.07 33.19 -37.43
CA ASP A 112 -26.82 33.30 -38.88
C ASP A 112 -27.04 31.96 -39.61
N ARG A 113 -26.53 30.83 -39.07
CA ARG A 113 -26.75 29.50 -39.67
C ARG A 113 -28.23 29.07 -39.61
N ILE A 114 -28.93 29.30 -38.50
CA ILE A 114 -30.37 29.04 -38.36
C ILE A 114 -31.16 29.83 -39.43
N LEU A 115 -30.80 31.08 -39.68
CA LEU A 115 -31.48 31.92 -40.67
C LEU A 115 -31.09 31.62 -42.12
N LYS A 116 -29.84 31.24 -42.41
CA LYS A 116 -29.29 31.19 -43.78
C LYS A 116 -28.83 29.83 -44.29
N ALA A 117 -28.41 28.89 -43.44
CA ALA A 117 -27.89 27.60 -43.89
C ALA A 117 -29.07 26.71 -44.34
N ARG A 118 -29.11 26.35 -45.63
CA ARG A 118 -30.21 25.59 -46.23
C ARG A 118 -29.67 24.50 -47.15
N GLY A 119 -30.18 23.28 -46.98
CA GLY A 119 -29.98 22.19 -47.95
C GLY A 119 -30.91 22.35 -49.14
N LEU A 120 -30.52 21.81 -50.29
CA LEU A 120 -31.32 21.82 -51.52
C LEU A 120 -32.64 21.05 -51.35
N HIS A 121 -32.65 20.02 -50.50
CA HIS A 121 -33.82 19.18 -50.22
C HIS A 121 -34.27 19.24 -48.76
N GLU A 122 -33.37 19.14 -47.79
CA GLU A 122 -33.72 19.06 -46.35
C GLU A 122 -32.78 19.91 -45.48
N THR A 123 -33.33 20.54 -44.44
CA THR A 123 -32.57 21.31 -43.44
C THR A 123 -33.02 20.91 -42.04
N LEU A 124 -32.10 20.43 -41.21
CA LEU A 124 -32.37 19.96 -39.85
C LEU A 124 -31.78 20.94 -38.83
N LEU A 125 -32.61 21.42 -37.91
CA LEU A 125 -32.22 22.28 -36.80
C LEU A 125 -32.41 21.49 -35.51
N LEU A 126 -31.33 21.14 -34.80
CA LEU A 126 -31.37 20.23 -33.65
C LEU A 126 -31.11 21.00 -32.36
N GLY A 127 -31.89 20.78 -31.31
CA GLY A 127 -31.61 21.42 -30.02
C GLY A 127 -32.65 21.20 -28.93
N SER A 128 -32.70 22.12 -27.97
CA SER A 128 -33.65 22.13 -26.85
C SER A 128 -35.08 22.49 -27.29
N ALA A 129 -36.08 21.92 -26.60
CA ALA A 129 -37.49 22.31 -26.72
C ALA A 129 -37.73 23.81 -26.48
N THR A 130 -36.90 24.46 -25.65
CA THR A 130 -36.98 25.90 -25.37
C THR A 130 -36.83 26.80 -26.60
N MET A 131 -36.27 26.29 -27.70
CA MET A 131 -36.12 27.02 -28.97
C MET A 131 -37.38 27.05 -29.84
N ALA A 132 -38.40 26.23 -29.55
CA ALA A 132 -39.61 26.12 -30.37
C ALA A 132 -40.29 27.47 -30.62
N GLY A 133 -40.34 28.34 -29.60
CA GLY A 133 -40.95 29.67 -29.68
C GLY A 133 -40.17 30.69 -30.52
N VAL A 134 -38.86 30.51 -30.67
CA VAL A 134 -37.99 31.33 -31.56
C VAL A 134 -38.10 30.81 -32.99
N VAL A 135 -37.91 29.50 -33.19
CA VAL A 135 -37.96 28.87 -34.52
C VAL A 135 -39.30 29.14 -35.21
N LYS A 136 -40.43 28.99 -34.50
CA LYS A 136 -41.76 29.25 -35.07
C LYS A 136 -41.99 30.70 -35.52
N LYS A 137 -41.21 31.66 -35.01
CA LYS A 137 -41.28 33.08 -35.40
C LYS A 137 -40.31 33.41 -36.54
N LEU A 138 -39.04 33.01 -36.41
CA LEU A 138 -37.99 33.27 -37.40
C LEU A 138 -38.16 32.42 -38.68
N ILE A 139 -38.76 31.23 -38.56
CA ILE A 139 -38.97 30.28 -39.67
C ILE A 139 -40.40 29.71 -39.56
N PRO A 140 -41.45 30.47 -39.93
CA PRO A 140 -42.85 30.05 -39.75
C PRO A 140 -43.27 28.79 -40.53
N HIS A 141 -42.46 28.35 -41.48
CA HIS A 141 -42.66 27.16 -42.29
C HIS A 141 -41.85 25.94 -41.81
N ALA A 142 -41.15 26.03 -40.67
CA ALA A 142 -40.43 24.90 -40.10
C ALA A 142 -41.37 23.90 -39.40
N GLU A 143 -41.23 22.61 -39.75
CA GLU A 143 -41.87 21.51 -39.04
C GLU A 143 -41.18 21.29 -37.70
N ILE A 144 -41.88 21.39 -36.57
CA ILE A 144 -41.31 21.14 -35.24
C ILE A 144 -41.64 19.69 -34.84
N ILE A 145 -40.59 18.90 -34.60
CA ILE A 145 -40.67 17.49 -34.22
C ILE A 145 -40.04 17.33 -32.84
N ASP A 146 -40.88 17.03 -31.83
CA ASP A 146 -40.41 16.76 -30.47
C ASP A 146 -39.80 15.36 -30.34
N ARG A 147 -38.86 15.20 -29.39
CA ARG A 147 -38.14 13.96 -29.08
C ARG A 147 -38.02 13.78 -27.55
N PRO A 148 -38.82 12.91 -26.91
CA PRO A 148 -38.71 12.63 -25.48
C PRO A 148 -37.41 11.87 -25.14
N ARG A 149 -36.95 12.06 -23.88
CA ARG A 149 -35.74 11.43 -23.33
C ARG A 149 -35.86 9.90 -23.28
N PHE A 150 -34.78 9.17 -23.57
CA PHE A 150 -34.80 7.70 -23.61
C PHE A 150 -34.79 7.01 -22.22
N SER A 151 -34.43 7.72 -21.16
CA SER A 151 -34.43 7.22 -19.78
C SER A 151 -34.83 8.30 -18.79
N GLN A 152 -35.28 7.91 -17.60
CA GLN A 152 -35.64 8.84 -16.54
C GLN A 152 -34.39 9.45 -15.91
N LEU A 153 -34.52 10.68 -15.41
CA LEU A 153 -33.55 11.38 -14.59
C LEU A 153 -34.25 11.67 -13.26
N THR A 154 -33.63 11.30 -12.12
CA THR A 154 -34.26 11.52 -10.79
C THR A 154 -33.31 12.15 -9.77
N TYR A 155 -33.86 12.92 -8.85
CA TYR A 155 -33.13 13.58 -7.79
C TYR A 155 -32.79 12.61 -6.65
N ALA A 156 -31.52 12.61 -6.25
CA ALA A 156 -30.95 11.74 -5.21
C ALA A 156 -30.50 12.50 -3.95
N GLY A 157 -30.90 13.78 -3.81
CA GLY A 157 -30.63 14.63 -2.66
C GLY A 157 -29.17 15.09 -2.53
N SER A 158 -28.82 15.59 -1.34
CA SER A 158 -27.46 15.98 -0.99
C SER A 158 -26.65 14.80 -0.46
N LYS A 159 -25.41 14.64 -0.93
CA LYS A 159 -24.46 13.61 -0.49
C LYS A 159 -23.09 14.21 -0.24
N LYS A 160 -22.40 13.74 0.81
CA LYS A 160 -20.97 14.03 1.02
C LYS A 160 -20.13 13.46 -0.11
N LEU A 161 -19.01 14.10 -0.45
CA LEU A 161 -18.12 13.68 -1.54
C LEU A 161 -17.66 12.21 -1.37
N SER A 162 -17.23 11.84 -0.17
CA SER A 162 -16.89 10.47 0.25
C SER A 162 -18.01 9.43 0.09
N ARG A 163 -19.26 9.85 -0.12
CA ARG A 163 -20.45 8.99 -0.29
C ARG A 163 -21.09 9.09 -1.68
N GLN A 164 -20.42 9.67 -2.66
CA GLN A 164 -20.90 9.62 -4.03
C GLN A 164 -20.82 8.20 -4.61
N PRO A 165 -21.79 7.77 -5.44
CA PRO A 165 -21.76 6.46 -6.08
C PRO A 165 -20.66 6.37 -7.14
N ALA A 166 -20.24 5.15 -7.48
CA ALA A 166 -19.37 4.92 -8.63
C ALA A 166 -20.01 5.43 -9.94
N ARG A 167 -19.17 5.82 -10.92
CA ARG A 167 -19.60 6.50 -12.17
C ARG A 167 -20.33 7.82 -11.92
N SER A 168 -19.84 8.60 -10.94
CA SER A 168 -20.28 9.98 -10.70
C SER A 168 -19.46 10.99 -11.50
N ALA A 169 -20.13 12.00 -12.04
CA ALA A 169 -19.52 13.26 -12.45
C ALA A 169 -19.84 14.34 -11.41
N ILE A 170 -18.80 14.96 -10.86
CA ILE A 170 -18.92 16.01 -9.84
C ILE A 170 -18.55 17.34 -10.50
N VAL A 171 -19.47 18.30 -10.45
CA VAL A 171 -19.42 19.51 -11.28
C VAL A 171 -19.17 20.75 -10.43
N ALA A 172 -18.16 21.53 -10.80
CA ALA A 172 -17.81 22.81 -10.18
C ALA A 172 -17.34 23.81 -11.25
N PHE A 173 -17.61 25.10 -11.04
CA PHE A 173 -17.47 26.13 -12.08
C PHE A 173 -16.18 26.95 -11.96
N SER A 174 -15.21 26.49 -11.16
CA SER A 174 -13.85 27.03 -11.13
C SER A 174 -12.79 25.93 -11.14
N ALA A 175 -11.69 26.13 -11.89
CA ALA A 175 -10.58 25.17 -11.94
C ALA A 175 -9.98 24.89 -10.55
N ARG A 176 -9.97 25.89 -9.66
CA ARG A 176 -9.54 25.76 -8.26
C ARG A 176 -10.40 24.76 -7.47
N GLN A 177 -11.73 24.78 -7.63
CA GLN A 177 -12.60 23.77 -7.03
C GLN A 177 -12.40 22.40 -7.69
N VAL A 178 -12.32 22.34 -9.03
CA VAL A 178 -12.10 21.09 -9.77
C VAL A 178 -10.84 20.37 -9.27
N TYR A 179 -9.71 21.07 -9.15
CA TYR A 179 -8.48 20.52 -8.60
C TYR A 179 -8.61 20.11 -7.10
N ALA A 180 -9.26 20.92 -6.27
CA ALA A 180 -9.43 20.61 -4.85
C ALA A 180 -10.34 19.39 -4.60
N ILE A 181 -11.39 19.24 -5.41
CA ILE A 181 -12.31 18.11 -5.38
C ILE A 181 -11.61 16.85 -5.92
N ALA A 182 -10.88 16.94 -7.03
CA ALA A 182 -10.12 15.80 -7.58
C ALA A 182 -9.02 15.32 -6.62
N GLU A 183 -8.32 16.23 -5.94
CA GLU A 183 -7.34 15.91 -4.89
C GLU A 183 -8.00 15.18 -3.70
N LEU A 184 -9.19 15.60 -3.27
CA LEU A 184 -9.92 14.94 -2.20
C LEU A 184 -10.43 13.55 -2.61
N ILE A 185 -10.95 13.39 -3.83
CA ILE A 185 -11.37 12.07 -4.35
C ILE A 185 -10.17 11.15 -4.54
N ARG A 186 -8.99 11.64 -4.97
CA ARG A 186 -7.77 10.81 -5.01
C ARG A 186 -7.46 10.20 -3.64
N ARG A 187 -7.57 10.98 -2.57
CA ARG A 187 -7.30 10.56 -1.19
C ARG A 187 -8.36 9.59 -0.64
N GLU A 188 -9.64 9.80 -0.95
CA GLU A 188 -10.75 8.97 -0.43
C GLU A 188 -11.11 7.77 -1.30
N ARG A 189 -10.74 7.77 -2.60
CA ARG A 189 -11.26 6.86 -3.64
C ARG A 189 -10.23 6.43 -4.69
N GLY A 190 -8.95 6.72 -4.52
CA GLY A 190 -7.88 6.26 -5.41
C GLY A 190 -7.69 7.07 -6.71
N GLY A 191 -8.67 7.85 -7.16
CA GLY A 191 -8.45 8.80 -8.26
C GLY A 191 -9.71 9.42 -8.85
N ALA A 192 -9.50 10.48 -9.62
CA ALA A 192 -10.52 11.09 -10.46
C ALA A 192 -9.94 11.64 -11.78
N ALA A 193 -10.70 11.51 -12.87
CA ALA A 193 -10.41 12.19 -14.13
C ALA A 193 -10.82 13.66 -14.04
N VAL A 194 -10.10 14.54 -14.74
CA VAL A 194 -10.36 15.99 -14.74
C VAL A 194 -10.73 16.48 -16.14
N VAL A 195 -11.92 17.09 -16.29
CA VAL A 195 -12.43 17.58 -17.58
C VAL A 195 -12.94 19.03 -17.47
N MET A 196 -12.20 19.97 -18.03
CA MET A 196 -12.54 21.40 -18.02
C MET A 196 -12.55 21.99 -19.43
N GLY A 197 -13.32 23.06 -19.65
CA GLY A 197 -13.43 23.73 -20.94
C GLY A 197 -12.09 24.21 -21.54
N ALA A 198 -11.12 24.57 -20.67
CA ALA A 198 -9.79 25.02 -21.07
C ALA A 198 -8.86 23.89 -21.56
N LEU A 199 -9.07 22.63 -21.16
CA LEU A 199 -8.20 21.51 -21.55
C LEU A 199 -8.23 21.27 -23.05
N SER A 200 -7.13 20.79 -23.64
CA SER A 200 -7.10 20.50 -25.07
C SER A 200 -8.01 19.32 -25.44
N PRO A 201 -8.48 19.21 -26.70
CA PRO A 201 -9.19 18.03 -27.18
C PRO A 201 -8.46 16.72 -26.86
N ARG A 202 -7.12 16.71 -26.99
CA ARG A 202 -6.27 15.55 -26.74
C ARG A 202 -6.20 15.21 -25.25
N THR A 203 -5.83 16.17 -24.40
CA THR A 203 -5.80 15.97 -22.93
C THR A 203 -7.17 15.57 -22.38
N ARG A 204 -8.24 16.20 -22.89
CA ARG A 204 -9.63 15.95 -22.47
C ARG A 204 -10.09 14.54 -22.87
N ASN A 205 -9.79 14.10 -24.08
CA ASN A 205 -10.10 12.74 -24.52
C ASN A 205 -9.36 11.70 -23.67
N ALA A 206 -8.06 11.88 -23.43
CA ALA A 206 -7.28 10.96 -22.60
C ALA A 206 -7.75 10.92 -21.13
N GLN A 207 -8.24 12.05 -20.57
CA GLN A 207 -8.87 12.07 -19.25
C GLN A 207 -10.27 11.39 -19.24
N VAL A 208 -11.05 11.53 -20.33
CA VAL A 208 -12.32 10.80 -20.51
C VAL A 208 -12.08 9.30 -20.69
N GLU A 209 -10.97 8.91 -21.33
CA GLU A 209 -10.58 7.52 -21.56
C GLU A 209 -10.24 6.81 -20.24
N LEU A 210 -9.46 7.42 -19.35
CA LEU A 210 -9.23 6.90 -17.98
C LEU A 210 -10.54 6.60 -17.24
N TYR A 211 -11.52 7.51 -17.35
CA TYR A 211 -12.84 7.30 -16.75
C TYR A 211 -13.61 6.17 -17.44
N GLN A 212 -13.63 6.13 -18.77
CA GLN A 212 -14.39 5.12 -19.53
C GLN A 212 -13.82 3.71 -19.35
N ASN A 213 -12.50 3.55 -19.37
CA ASN A 213 -11.78 2.29 -19.19
C ASN A 213 -11.88 1.74 -17.76
N GLY A 214 -12.37 2.53 -16.80
CA GLY A 214 -12.52 2.13 -15.40
C GLY A 214 -11.27 2.30 -14.54
N ASP A 215 -10.26 3.03 -15.03
CA ASP A 215 -9.08 3.41 -14.25
C ASP A 215 -9.45 4.40 -13.13
N VAL A 216 -10.54 5.15 -13.30
CA VAL A 216 -11.17 5.98 -12.25
C VAL A 216 -12.70 5.93 -12.30
N ASP A 217 -13.35 5.72 -11.15
CA ASP A 217 -14.82 5.76 -11.01
C ASP A 217 -15.43 7.16 -11.12
N PHE A 218 -14.60 8.19 -10.96
CA PHE A 218 -15.03 9.57 -10.71
C PHE A 218 -14.48 10.52 -11.77
N LEU A 219 -15.35 11.44 -12.19
CA LEU A 219 -15.01 12.53 -13.10
C LEU A 219 -15.26 13.85 -12.34
N VAL A 220 -14.29 14.76 -12.30
CA VAL A 220 -14.49 16.12 -11.80
C VAL A 220 -14.41 17.09 -12.97
N ALA A 221 -15.42 17.95 -13.12
CA ALA A 221 -15.58 18.73 -14.34
C ALA A 221 -16.21 20.11 -14.14
N THR A 222 -16.10 20.95 -15.18
CA THR A 222 -16.96 22.13 -15.35
C THR A 222 -18.19 21.79 -16.21
N ASP A 223 -19.04 22.79 -16.44
CA ASP A 223 -20.05 22.85 -17.51
C ASP A 223 -19.65 22.24 -18.88
N ALA A 224 -18.36 22.14 -19.18
CA ALA A 224 -17.82 21.52 -20.38
C ALA A 224 -18.22 20.05 -20.62
N ILE A 225 -18.74 19.32 -19.61
CA ILE A 225 -19.37 18.00 -19.84
C ILE A 225 -20.83 18.10 -20.33
N GLY A 226 -21.47 19.25 -20.14
CA GLY A 226 -22.83 19.55 -20.60
C GLY A 226 -22.97 19.57 -22.12
N MET A 227 -21.85 19.62 -22.86
CA MET A 227 -21.81 19.58 -24.32
C MET A 227 -20.67 18.68 -24.84
N GLY A 228 -20.99 17.81 -25.80
CA GLY A 228 -19.99 17.25 -26.71
C GLY A 228 -18.92 16.29 -26.16
N LEU A 229 -19.27 15.49 -25.16
CA LEU A 229 -18.53 14.29 -24.79
C LEU A 229 -19.47 13.10 -24.64
N ASN A 230 -19.11 11.96 -25.25
CA ASN A 230 -19.83 10.69 -25.09
C ASN A 230 -19.43 10.02 -23.76
N LEU A 231 -19.95 10.57 -22.67
CA LEU A 231 -19.72 10.11 -21.30
C LEU A 231 -20.81 9.13 -20.83
N ASP A 232 -20.42 8.19 -19.98
CA ASP A 232 -21.27 7.12 -19.45
C ASP A 232 -21.40 7.29 -17.92
N ILE A 233 -22.14 8.33 -17.55
CA ILE A 233 -22.31 8.83 -16.18
C ILE A 233 -23.62 8.28 -15.60
N HIS A 234 -23.56 7.74 -14.38
CA HIS A 234 -24.75 7.29 -13.65
C HIS A 234 -25.31 8.36 -12.70
N HIS A 235 -24.45 9.23 -12.18
CA HIS A 235 -24.81 10.29 -11.24
C HIS A 235 -24.12 11.63 -11.56
N VAL A 236 -24.87 12.73 -11.52
CA VAL A 236 -24.30 14.10 -11.57
C VAL A 236 -24.47 14.77 -10.21
N ALA A 237 -23.36 15.18 -9.59
CA ALA A 237 -23.36 15.89 -8.31
C ALA A 237 -22.82 17.32 -8.47
N PHE A 238 -23.67 18.32 -8.26
CA PHE A 238 -23.24 19.73 -8.28
C PHE A 238 -22.54 20.07 -6.96
N ALA A 239 -21.32 20.61 -7.03
CA ALA A 239 -20.51 21.04 -5.88
C ALA A 239 -20.44 22.58 -5.72
N ASP A 240 -21.14 23.28 -6.61
CA ASP A 240 -21.43 24.72 -6.64
C ASP A 240 -22.66 24.88 -7.54
N ASP A 241 -23.47 25.92 -7.35
CA ASP A 241 -24.64 26.29 -8.17
C ASP A 241 -24.45 27.64 -8.89
N THR A 242 -23.33 28.31 -8.64
CA THR A 242 -22.94 29.58 -9.26
C THR A 242 -21.85 29.40 -10.32
N LYS A 243 -21.81 30.31 -11.30
CA LYS A 243 -20.69 30.41 -12.24
C LYS A 243 -20.35 31.86 -12.58
N PHE A 244 -19.09 32.08 -12.96
CA PHE A 244 -18.64 33.33 -13.56
C PHE A 244 -18.96 33.32 -15.06
N ASP A 245 -19.67 34.32 -15.56
CA ASP A 245 -20.11 34.42 -16.96
C ASP A 245 -19.22 35.32 -17.84
N GLY A 246 -18.02 35.67 -17.36
CA GLY A 246 -17.12 36.63 -17.98
C GLY A 246 -17.25 38.05 -17.41
N HIS A 247 -18.39 38.39 -16.80
CA HIS A 247 -18.64 39.71 -16.22
C HIS A 247 -18.94 39.64 -14.71
N GLN A 248 -19.72 38.66 -14.26
CA GLN A 248 -20.14 38.52 -12.86
C GLN A 248 -20.27 37.05 -12.46
N SER A 249 -20.25 36.78 -11.15
CA SER A 249 -20.72 35.48 -10.64
C SER A 249 -22.22 35.52 -10.47
N ARG A 250 -22.92 34.52 -11.03
CA ARG A 250 -24.39 34.38 -10.93
C ARG A 250 -24.79 32.93 -10.71
N PRO A 251 -26.00 32.66 -10.16
CA PRO A 251 -26.59 31.33 -10.22
C PRO A 251 -26.74 30.81 -11.64
N LEU A 252 -26.72 29.49 -11.78
CA LEU A 252 -27.07 28.78 -13.01
C LEU A 252 -28.58 28.87 -13.26
N THR A 253 -28.95 28.95 -14.54
CA THR A 253 -30.37 28.83 -14.94
C THR A 253 -30.82 27.36 -14.93
N PRO A 254 -32.13 27.07 -14.79
CA PRO A 254 -32.66 25.71 -14.86
C PRO A 254 -32.24 24.96 -16.13
N SER A 255 -32.12 25.66 -17.27
CA SER A 255 -31.66 25.06 -18.54
C SER A 255 -30.18 24.67 -18.52
N GLU A 256 -29.32 25.48 -17.88
CA GLU A 256 -27.90 25.18 -17.72
C GLU A 256 -27.69 23.99 -16.76
N LEU A 257 -28.42 23.95 -15.64
CA LEU A 257 -28.47 22.80 -14.74
C LEU A 257 -28.98 21.55 -15.46
N GLY A 258 -30.07 21.64 -16.21
CA GLY A 258 -30.67 20.53 -16.96
C GLY A 258 -29.79 19.97 -18.07
N GLN A 259 -29.02 20.83 -18.74
CA GLN A 259 -28.05 20.42 -19.76
C GLN A 259 -26.90 19.58 -19.17
N ILE A 260 -26.52 19.87 -17.93
CA ILE A 260 -25.46 19.15 -17.18
C ILE A 260 -26.03 17.90 -16.49
N ALA A 261 -27.10 18.03 -15.69
CA ALA A 261 -27.77 16.93 -15.00
C ALA A 261 -28.26 15.86 -15.98
N GLY A 262 -28.77 16.28 -17.15
CA GLY A 262 -29.18 15.41 -18.24
C GLY A 262 -28.04 14.61 -18.90
N ARG A 263 -26.79 14.75 -18.48
CA ARG A 263 -25.68 13.84 -18.83
C ARG A 263 -25.67 12.56 -17.98
N ALA A 264 -26.41 12.51 -16.87
CA ALA A 264 -26.64 11.27 -16.14
C ALA A 264 -27.66 10.37 -16.85
N GLY A 265 -27.35 9.07 -16.95
CA GLY A 265 -28.19 8.08 -17.63
C GLY A 265 -28.03 8.12 -19.15
N ARG A 266 -27.95 6.94 -19.77
CA ARG A 266 -27.58 6.79 -21.19
C ARG A 266 -28.40 5.68 -21.85
N HIS A 267 -28.95 5.96 -23.03
CA HIS A 267 -29.97 5.11 -23.67
C HIS A 267 -31.10 4.77 -22.69
N LYS A 268 -31.25 3.49 -22.32
CA LYS A 268 -32.29 2.98 -21.41
C LYS A 268 -31.89 2.98 -19.93
N HIS A 269 -30.65 3.35 -19.59
CA HIS A 269 -30.21 3.43 -18.19
C HIS A 269 -30.66 4.76 -17.59
N ASN A 270 -31.42 4.70 -16.51
CA ASN A 270 -31.84 5.87 -15.75
C ASN A 270 -30.63 6.58 -15.13
N GLY A 271 -30.68 7.92 -15.12
CA GLY A 271 -29.70 8.78 -14.48
C GLY A 271 -30.18 9.29 -13.14
N THR A 272 -29.26 9.72 -12.29
CA THR A 272 -29.58 10.46 -11.07
C THR A 272 -28.80 11.77 -11.00
N PHE A 273 -29.34 12.78 -10.32
CA PHE A 273 -28.61 14.01 -10.01
C PHE A 273 -28.76 14.41 -8.54
N GLY A 274 -27.88 15.26 -8.04
CA GLY A 274 -27.85 15.66 -6.63
C GLY A 274 -26.86 16.80 -6.38
N VAL A 275 -26.66 17.12 -5.10
CA VAL A 275 -25.71 18.16 -4.67
C VAL A 275 -24.65 17.61 -3.72
N THR A 276 -23.52 18.30 -3.60
CA THR A 276 -22.37 17.90 -2.79
C THR A 276 -21.53 19.12 -2.38
N GLY A 277 -20.34 18.91 -1.83
CA GLY A 277 -19.37 19.99 -1.55
C GLY A 277 -19.73 20.98 -0.42
N GLY A 278 -20.99 21.04 -0.01
CA GLY A 278 -21.55 22.06 0.89
C GLY A 278 -22.64 22.92 0.25
N THR A 279 -22.93 22.74 -1.04
CA THR A 279 -24.06 23.37 -1.75
C THR A 279 -25.40 22.99 -1.10
N GLU A 280 -26.31 23.95 -1.03
CA GLU A 280 -27.67 23.72 -0.56
C GLU A 280 -28.46 22.80 -1.52
N GLY A 281 -29.54 22.19 -1.03
CA GLY A 281 -30.41 21.35 -1.86
C GLY A 281 -31.26 22.19 -2.80
N PHE A 282 -31.50 21.69 -4.01
CA PHE A 282 -32.49 22.29 -4.91
C PHE A 282 -33.89 22.28 -4.29
N ASP A 283 -34.68 23.31 -4.58
CA ASP A 283 -36.09 23.37 -4.22
C ASP A 283 -36.96 22.44 -5.08
N GLU A 284 -38.22 22.26 -4.69
CA GLU A 284 -39.14 21.32 -5.34
C GLU A 284 -39.46 21.71 -6.78
N ASP A 285 -39.61 23.01 -7.06
CA ASP A 285 -39.85 23.55 -8.41
C ASP A 285 -38.65 23.28 -9.35
N MET A 286 -37.42 23.52 -8.89
CA MET A 286 -36.20 23.21 -9.65
C MET A 286 -36.04 21.69 -9.86
N VAL A 287 -36.32 20.86 -8.85
CA VAL A 287 -36.27 19.40 -9.00
C VAL A 287 -37.27 18.93 -10.06
N VAL A 288 -38.52 19.40 -10.01
CA VAL A 288 -39.56 19.05 -11.00
C VAL A 288 -39.16 19.52 -12.40
N ALA A 289 -38.64 20.75 -12.55
CA ALA A 289 -38.15 21.25 -13.83
C ALA A 289 -36.98 20.41 -14.40
N LEU A 290 -36.06 19.96 -13.56
CA LEU A 290 -34.91 19.14 -13.97
C LEU A 290 -35.29 17.69 -14.30
N GLU A 291 -36.22 17.08 -13.57
CA GLU A 291 -36.70 15.72 -13.87
C GLU A 291 -37.54 15.71 -15.16
N THR A 292 -38.52 16.61 -15.27
CA THR A 292 -39.40 16.73 -16.45
C THR A 292 -38.70 17.30 -17.69
N HIS A 293 -37.59 18.02 -17.49
CA HIS A 293 -36.92 18.85 -18.51
C HIS A 293 -37.80 19.97 -19.09
N ASP A 294 -38.82 20.42 -18.37
CA ASP A 294 -39.60 21.61 -18.73
C ASP A 294 -38.88 22.89 -18.26
N PHE A 295 -38.63 23.80 -19.19
CA PHE A 295 -37.82 25.00 -18.96
C PHE A 295 -38.42 26.19 -19.71
N GLN A 296 -38.21 27.41 -19.18
CA GLN A 296 -38.77 28.62 -19.78
C GLN A 296 -38.33 28.78 -21.26
N PRO A 297 -39.29 28.95 -22.20
CA PRO A 297 -38.96 29.14 -23.61
C PRO A 297 -38.08 30.36 -23.86
N ILE A 298 -37.07 30.18 -24.73
CA ILE A 298 -36.18 31.26 -25.14
C ILE A 298 -37.00 32.31 -25.88
N ARG A 299 -36.81 33.58 -25.52
CA ARG A 299 -37.55 34.72 -26.08
C ARG A 299 -36.79 35.47 -27.17
N GLN A 300 -35.45 35.50 -27.03
CA GLN A 300 -34.52 36.20 -27.90
C GLN A 300 -33.23 35.38 -28.08
N VAL A 301 -32.59 35.52 -29.24
CA VAL A 301 -31.25 34.99 -29.53
C VAL A 301 -30.30 36.11 -29.94
N GLN A 302 -29.00 35.93 -29.73
CA GLN A 302 -27.99 36.91 -30.14
C GLN A 302 -27.92 36.98 -31.66
N TRP A 303 -27.73 38.19 -32.18
CA TRP A 303 -27.65 38.46 -33.60
C TRP A 303 -26.60 39.51 -33.90
N ARG A 304 -25.97 39.38 -35.06
CA ARG A 304 -25.05 40.35 -35.65
C ARG A 304 -25.35 40.43 -37.13
N ASN A 305 -25.30 41.62 -37.72
CA ASN A 305 -25.42 41.74 -39.16
C ASN A 305 -24.24 41.02 -39.84
N SER A 306 -24.55 40.19 -40.85
CA SER A 306 -23.56 39.48 -41.66
C SER A 306 -23.49 39.97 -43.12
N ASP A 307 -24.26 41.01 -43.49
CA ASP A 307 -24.04 41.81 -44.71
C ASP A 307 -23.09 42.98 -44.41
N LEU A 308 -21.80 42.66 -44.30
CA LEU A 308 -20.72 43.59 -43.90
C LEU A 308 -20.23 44.44 -45.07
N LYS A 309 -19.89 45.71 -44.80
CA LYS A 309 -19.50 46.69 -45.84
C LYS A 309 -18.02 47.07 -45.76
N PHE A 310 -17.20 46.44 -46.59
CA PHE A 310 -15.74 46.64 -46.59
C PHE A 310 -15.24 47.88 -47.37
N SER A 311 -16.10 48.86 -47.70
CA SER A 311 -15.70 50.04 -48.48
C SER A 311 -14.76 50.99 -47.73
N SER A 312 -14.91 51.09 -46.40
CA SER A 312 -13.97 51.72 -45.47
C SER A 312 -14.07 51.05 -44.09
N VAL A 313 -13.14 51.35 -43.18
CA VAL A 313 -13.17 50.77 -41.82
C VAL A 313 -14.38 51.29 -41.02
N GLU A 314 -14.79 52.54 -41.23
CA GLU A 314 -16.01 53.12 -40.66
C GLU A 314 -17.27 52.49 -41.26
N ALA A 315 -17.28 52.18 -42.56
CA ALA A 315 -18.40 51.47 -43.20
C ALA A 315 -18.55 50.06 -42.63
N LEU A 316 -17.43 49.37 -42.35
CA LEU A 316 -17.42 48.07 -41.68
C LEU A 316 -18.00 48.18 -40.27
N ARG A 317 -17.49 49.10 -39.43
CA ARG A 317 -18.02 49.35 -38.07
C ARG A 317 -19.51 49.66 -38.09
N ASN A 318 -19.94 50.62 -38.92
CA ASN A 318 -21.35 50.98 -39.07
C ASN A 318 -22.22 49.78 -39.50
N SER A 319 -21.67 48.88 -40.33
CA SER A 319 -22.37 47.66 -40.75
C SER A 319 -22.46 46.58 -39.65
N LEU A 320 -21.53 46.54 -38.70
CA LEU A 320 -21.58 45.68 -37.51
C LEU A 320 -22.56 46.23 -36.45
N GLU A 321 -22.62 47.56 -36.31
CA GLU A 321 -23.44 48.26 -35.30
C GLU A 321 -24.96 48.20 -35.56
N VAL A 322 -25.39 47.80 -36.77
CA VAL A 322 -26.80 47.66 -37.19
C VAL A 322 -27.64 46.91 -36.14
N ALA A 323 -28.83 47.43 -35.85
CA ALA A 323 -29.81 46.78 -34.97
C ALA A 323 -30.69 45.78 -35.74
N PRO A 324 -31.09 44.66 -35.12
CA PRO A 324 -32.06 43.74 -35.73
C PRO A 324 -33.46 44.36 -35.83
N GLN A 325 -34.22 43.93 -36.85
CA GLN A 325 -35.60 44.37 -37.07
C GLN A 325 -36.65 43.50 -36.33
N ASP A 326 -36.33 42.22 -36.07
CA ASP A 326 -37.23 41.28 -35.38
C ASP A 326 -36.99 41.32 -33.86
N LYS A 327 -38.07 41.36 -33.07
CA LYS A 327 -38.03 41.41 -31.59
C LYS A 327 -37.55 40.12 -30.92
N THR A 328 -37.41 39.03 -31.67
CA THR A 328 -36.79 37.75 -31.24
C THR A 328 -35.27 37.72 -31.45
N LEU A 329 -34.71 38.77 -32.04
CA LEU A 329 -33.27 38.96 -32.19
C LEU A 329 -32.85 40.11 -31.27
N THR A 330 -31.76 39.93 -30.54
CA THR A 330 -31.09 41.03 -29.83
C THR A 330 -29.68 41.19 -30.40
N ARG A 331 -29.13 42.42 -30.41
CA ARG A 331 -27.75 42.61 -30.88
C ARG A 331 -26.81 41.98 -29.85
N VAL A 332 -25.88 41.16 -30.34
CA VAL A 332 -24.80 40.60 -29.51
C VAL A 332 -24.02 41.73 -28.79
N PRO A 333 -23.52 41.49 -27.56
CA PRO A 333 -22.50 42.35 -26.94
C PRO A 333 -21.29 42.60 -27.86
N ILE A 334 -20.45 43.59 -27.51
CA ILE A 334 -19.26 43.88 -28.32
C ILE A 334 -18.28 42.71 -28.17
N ALA A 335 -18.19 41.89 -29.22
CA ALA A 335 -17.35 40.70 -29.26
C ALA A 335 -15.86 41.07 -29.44
N THR A 336 -14.98 40.13 -29.14
CA THR A 336 -13.51 40.31 -29.19
C THR A 336 -13.01 40.79 -30.55
N ASP A 337 -13.63 40.34 -31.66
CA ASP A 337 -13.28 40.78 -33.01
C ASP A 337 -13.67 42.25 -33.30
N GLN A 338 -14.79 42.74 -32.75
CA GLN A 338 -15.15 44.15 -32.81
C GLN A 338 -14.25 44.99 -31.88
N HIS A 339 -13.89 44.51 -30.69
CA HIS A 339 -12.93 45.22 -29.83
C HIS A 339 -11.54 45.34 -30.50
N ALA A 340 -11.08 44.31 -31.21
CA ALA A 340 -9.88 44.39 -32.03
C ALA A 340 -10.02 45.41 -33.18
N LEU A 341 -11.16 45.44 -33.88
CA LEU A 341 -11.45 46.45 -34.91
C LEU A 341 -11.39 47.87 -34.34
N GLU A 342 -12.04 48.12 -33.20
CA GLU A 342 -12.05 49.43 -32.53
C GLU A 342 -10.67 49.88 -32.02
N PHE A 343 -9.76 48.94 -31.73
CA PHE A 343 -8.36 49.22 -31.42
C PHE A 343 -7.57 49.57 -32.69
N LEU A 344 -7.65 48.73 -33.74
CA LEU A 344 -6.95 48.95 -35.01
C LEU A 344 -7.40 50.25 -35.71
N MET A 345 -8.68 50.66 -35.56
CA MET A 345 -9.19 51.96 -36.04
C MET A 345 -8.44 53.17 -35.45
N ARG A 346 -7.73 53.01 -34.34
CA ARG A 346 -7.05 54.11 -33.61
C ARG A 346 -5.53 54.08 -33.75
N ASN A 347 -4.96 53.11 -34.46
CA ASN A 347 -3.51 52.91 -34.59
C ASN A 347 -3.04 52.86 -36.07
N GLU A 348 -1.77 52.50 -36.32
CA GLU A 348 -1.22 52.51 -37.68
C GLU A 348 -1.90 51.52 -38.65
N ALA A 349 -2.47 50.41 -38.17
CA ALA A 349 -3.14 49.43 -39.02
C ALA A 349 -4.40 50.00 -39.70
N GLY A 350 -5.21 50.77 -38.96
CA GLY A 350 -6.38 51.46 -39.52
C GLY A 350 -6.00 52.41 -40.67
N ALA A 351 -4.88 53.12 -40.56
CA ALA A 351 -4.40 54.03 -41.60
C ALA A 351 -3.91 53.31 -42.89
N LEU A 352 -3.51 52.04 -42.77
CA LEU A 352 -3.10 51.15 -43.87
C LEU A 352 -4.29 50.43 -44.55
N ALA A 353 -5.46 50.40 -43.92
CA ALA A 353 -6.67 49.71 -44.38
C ALA A 353 -7.47 50.52 -45.41
N ARG A 354 -6.85 50.76 -46.57
CA ARG A 354 -7.44 51.54 -47.68
C ARG A 354 -7.91 50.65 -48.82
N GLY A 355 -9.19 50.76 -49.16
CA GLY A 355 -9.83 49.97 -50.23
C GLY A 355 -10.32 48.60 -49.78
N HIS A 356 -11.24 48.03 -50.56
CA HIS A 356 -12.05 46.85 -50.23
C HIS A 356 -11.26 45.71 -49.59
N ASP A 357 -10.23 45.22 -50.29
CA ASP A 357 -9.52 44.01 -49.87
C ASP A 357 -8.60 44.25 -48.67
N ALA A 358 -8.16 45.50 -48.45
CA ALA A 358 -7.38 45.87 -47.27
C ALA A 358 -8.25 45.94 -46.01
N VAL A 359 -9.48 46.48 -46.12
CA VAL A 359 -10.47 46.50 -45.02
C VAL A 359 -10.97 45.08 -44.73
N LYS A 360 -11.20 44.28 -45.77
CA LYS A 360 -11.58 42.86 -45.63
C LYS A 360 -10.48 42.05 -44.93
N LEU A 361 -9.22 42.20 -45.33
CA LEU A 361 -8.09 41.53 -44.67
C LEU A 361 -7.92 41.99 -43.22
N LEU A 362 -8.18 43.28 -42.91
CA LEU A 362 -8.16 43.79 -41.54
C LEU A 362 -9.22 43.06 -40.70
N TRP A 363 -10.44 42.90 -41.23
CA TRP A 363 -11.49 42.14 -40.55
C TRP A 363 -11.13 40.66 -40.35
N GLU A 364 -10.54 40.01 -41.36
CA GLU A 364 -10.05 38.62 -41.25
C GLU A 364 -8.95 38.49 -40.17
N CYS A 365 -8.16 39.54 -39.91
CA CYS A 365 -7.20 39.63 -38.81
C CYS A 365 -7.86 39.93 -37.45
N CYS A 366 -8.88 40.79 -37.39
CA CYS A 366 -9.67 41.03 -36.18
C CYS A 366 -10.36 39.75 -35.68
N GLN A 367 -10.69 38.82 -36.58
CA GLN A 367 -11.23 37.49 -36.26
C GLN A 367 -10.20 36.47 -35.76
N ILE A 368 -9.04 36.88 -35.21
CA ILE A 368 -8.13 35.99 -34.48
C ILE A 368 -8.66 35.83 -33.05
N PRO A 369 -8.98 34.59 -32.57
CA PRO A 369 -9.46 34.39 -31.21
C PRO A 369 -8.38 34.67 -30.17
N ASP A 370 -8.75 35.36 -29.09
CA ASP A 370 -7.91 35.41 -27.89
C ASP A 370 -8.11 34.12 -27.07
N TYR A 371 -7.36 33.08 -27.43
CA TYR A 371 -7.28 31.86 -26.62
C TYR A 371 -6.56 32.06 -25.28
N GLN A 372 -5.81 33.16 -25.11
CA GLN A 372 -4.91 33.40 -23.98
C GLN A 372 -5.65 34.07 -22.81
N GLY A 373 -6.61 34.95 -23.10
CA GLY A 373 -7.30 35.79 -22.12
C GLY A 373 -6.43 36.95 -21.65
N ILE A 374 -5.78 37.62 -22.61
CA ILE A 374 -4.91 38.77 -22.37
C ILE A 374 -5.72 40.08 -22.39
N SER A 375 -5.07 41.23 -22.17
CA SER A 375 -5.79 42.50 -22.26
C SER A 375 -6.19 42.80 -23.72
N PRO A 376 -7.34 43.45 -23.97
CA PRO A 376 -7.76 43.79 -25.33
C PRO A 376 -6.73 44.63 -26.12
N ALA A 377 -5.92 45.43 -25.41
CA ALA A 377 -4.80 46.15 -26.01
C ALA A 377 -3.66 45.23 -26.45
N ALA A 378 -3.26 44.24 -25.62
CA ALA A 378 -2.22 43.28 -25.98
C ALA A 378 -2.64 42.38 -27.17
N HIS A 379 -3.91 41.95 -27.21
CA HIS A 379 -4.47 41.24 -28.37
C HIS A 379 -4.51 42.14 -29.61
N GLY A 380 -4.91 43.40 -29.44
CA GLY A 380 -4.88 44.43 -30.47
C GLY A 380 -3.49 44.65 -31.09
N GLU A 381 -2.42 44.64 -30.29
CA GLU A 381 -1.03 44.74 -30.78
C GLU A 381 -0.60 43.51 -31.59
N ILE A 382 -0.97 42.29 -31.17
CA ILE A 382 -0.71 41.06 -31.94
C ILE A 382 -1.39 41.12 -33.32
N ILE A 383 -2.67 41.52 -33.35
CA ILE A 383 -3.44 41.68 -34.59
C ILE A 383 -2.85 42.80 -35.46
N THR A 384 -2.40 43.90 -34.85
CA THR A 384 -1.74 45.03 -35.52
C THR A 384 -0.43 44.59 -36.17
N ARG A 385 0.40 43.80 -35.48
CA ARG A 385 1.64 43.22 -36.03
C ARG A 385 1.36 42.35 -37.25
N ILE A 386 0.42 41.41 -37.13
CA ILE A 386 0.05 40.48 -38.19
C ILE A 386 -0.47 41.25 -39.42
N TYR A 387 -1.42 42.16 -39.22
CA TYR A 387 -1.98 42.94 -40.32
C TYR A 387 -0.94 43.86 -40.98
N SER A 388 -0.10 44.56 -40.20
CA SER A 388 0.95 45.42 -40.74
C SER A 388 1.98 44.64 -41.56
N ASP A 389 2.39 43.44 -41.11
CA ASP A 389 3.33 42.60 -41.88
C ASP A 389 2.65 42.05 -43.16
N LEU A 390 1.42 41.55 -43.08
CA LEU A 390 0.63 41.12 -44.26
C LEU A 390 0.39 42.25 -45.28
N ARG A 391 0.26 43.52 -44.85
CA ARG A 391 0.08 44.67 -45.76
C ARG A 391 1.38 45.23 -46.33
N ARG A 392 2.50 45.10 -45.61
CA ARG A 392 3.81 45.68 -45.99
C ARG A 392 4.72 44.69 -46.73
N ILE A 393 4.61 43.40 -46.40
CA ILE A 393 5.50 42.32 -46.85
C ILE A 393 4.73 41.27 -47.66
N GLY A 394 3.45 41.04 -47.31
CA GLY A 394 2.60 40.00 -47.91
C GLY A 394 2.56 38.70 -47.10
N SER A 395 3.46 38.55 -46.13
CA SER A 395 3.56 37.45 -45.17
C SER A 395 3.72 37.99 -43.74
N VAL A 396 3.35 37.19 -42.75
CA VAL A 396 3.84 37.39 -41.37
C VAL A 396 5.30 36.93 -41.32
N ARG A 397 6.19 37.79 -40.79
CA ARG A 397 7.65 37.55 -40.79
C ARG A 397 8.02 36.25 -40.07
N ALA A 398 8.76 35.39 -40.77
CA ALA A 398 9.17 34.06 -40.30
C ALA A 398 9.88 34.09 -38.92
N ASP A 399 10.82 35.02 -38.71
CA ASP A 399 11.57 35.13 -37.45
C ASP A 399 10.67 35.42 -36.24
N TRP A 400 9.63 36.24 -36.43
CA TRP A 400 8.73 36.64 -35.36
C TRP A 400 7.81 35.49 -34.97
N ILE A 401 7.17 34.81 -35.93
CA ILE A 401 6.38 33.61 -35.60
C ILE A 401 7.26 32.48 -35.04
N ALA A 402 8.52 32.37 -35.49
CA ALA A 402 9.48 31.43 -34.90
C ALA A 402 9.78 31.72 -33.42
N GLU A 403 9.95 32.99 -33.05
CA GLU A 403 10.13 33.42 -31.65
C GLU A 403 8.89 33.10 -30.79
N GLN A 404 7.69 33.46 -31.28
CA GLN A 404 6.45 33.22 -30.53
C GLN A 404 6.16 31.72 -30.34
N VAL A 405 6.41 30.91 -31.38
CA VAL A 405 6.26 29.44 -31.31
C VAL A 405 7.33 28.81 -30.41
N ARG A 406 8.58 29.32 -30.44
CA ARG A 406 9.68 28.84 -29.56
C ARG A 406 9.38 29.06 -28.08
N PHE A 407 8.69 30.13 -27.70
CA PHE A 407 8.26 30.34 -26.30
C PHE A 407 7.28 29.26 -25.80
N CYS A 408 6.47 28.69 -26.72
CA CYS A 408 5.53 27.63 -26.42
C CYS A 408 6.17 26.23 -26.38
N ASP A 409 7.30 26.03 -27.07
CA ASP A 409 7.96 24.73 -27.27
C ASP A 409 8.79 24.28 -26.04
N ASN A 410 8.09 24.08 -24.92
CA ASN A 410 8.65 23.49 -23.70
C ASN A 410 7.56 22.70 -22.95
N ALA A 411 7.79 21.40 -22.72
CA ALA A 411 6.88 20.49 -22.01
C ALA A 411 7.11 20.39 -20.48
N GLU A 412 8.07 21.15 -19.94
CA GLU A 412 8.37 21.22 -18.51
C GLU A 412 7.54 22.29 -17.80
N GLY A 413 6.91 21.93 -16.68
CA GLY A 413 6.18 22.88 -15.84
C GLY A 413 5.16 22.20 -14.94
N ASP A 414 4.34 23.02 -14.30
CA ASP A 414 3.12 22.58 -13.65
C ASP A 414 1.92 22.62 -14.62
N ILE A 415 0.76 22.19 -14.12
CA ILE A 415 -0.49 22.08 -14.88
C ILE A 415 -0.91 23.43 -15.47
N ASP A 416 -0.75 24.53 -14.72
CA ASP A 416 -1.21 25.85 -15.14
C ASP A 416 -0.21 26.51 -16.11
N THR A 417 1.10 26.27 -15.97
CA THR A 417 2.12 26.63 -16.98
C THR A 417 1.85 25.96 -18.33
N LEU A 418 1.62 24.64 -18.33
CA LEU A 418 1.33 23.87 -19.55
C LEU A 418 -0.01 24.30 -20.18
N SER A 419 -1.05 24.49 -19.37
CA SER A 419 -2.35 25.03 -19.80
C SER A 419 -2.20 26.39 -20.49
N ASN A 420 -1.37 27.30 -19.96
CA ASN A 420 -1.14 28.60 -20.59
C ASN A 420 -0.30 28.52 -21.88
N ARG A 421 0.70 27.63 -21.98
CA ARG A 421 1.40 27.38 -23.26
C ARG A 421 0.48 26.79 -24.33
N ILE A 422 -0.46 25.91 -23.95
CA ILE A 422 -1.49 25.38 -24.87
C ILE A 422 -2.40 26.49 -25.39
N LYS A 423 -2.81 27.45 -24.55
CA LYS A 423 -3.55 28.64 -24.99
C LYS A 423 -2.75 29.48 -26.00
N GLN A 424 -1.46 29.69 -25.74
CA GLN A 424 -0.59 30.49 -26.60
C GLN A 424 -0.36 29.84 -27.98
N ILE A 425 -0.01 28.54 -28.02
CA ILE A 425 0.25 27.86 -29.30
C ILE A 425 -0.99 27.82 -30.21
N ARG A 426 -2.21 27.85 -29.65
CA ARG A 426 -3.46 27.90 -30.42
C ARG A 426 -3.64 29.15 -31.24
N THR A 427 -3.26 30.31 -30.72
CA THR A 427 -3.25 31.56 -31.50
C THR A 427 -2.39 31.38 -32.76
N TRP A 428 -1.23 30.71 -32.62
CA TRP A 428 -0.31 30.44 -33.73
C TRP A 428 -0.80 29.32 -34.66
N THR A 429 -1.41 28.24 -34.15
CA THR A 429 -2.08 27.21 -34.96
C THR A 429 -3.26 27.78 -35.77
N PHE A 430 -4.03 28.71 -35.21
CA PHE A 430 -5.08 29.41 -35.94
C PHE A 430 -4.49 30.28 -37.07
N VAL A 431 -3.46 31.07 -36.78
CA VAL A 431 -2.73 31.88 -37.77
C VAL A 431 -2.13 31.00 -38.88
N ALA A 432 -1.52 29.85 -38.55
CA ALA A 432 -0.94 28.93 -39.52
C ALA A 432 -2.00 28.25 -40.43
N ASN A 433 -3.23 28.10 -39.97
CA ASN A 433 -4.34 27.58 -40.78
C ASN A 433 -4.97 28.64 -41.72
N ARG A 434 -4.60 29.93 -41.63
CA ARG A 434 -5.06 30.96 -42.56
C ARG A 434 -4.30 30.87 -43.89
N LYS A 435 -5.05 30.81 -44.99
CA LYS A 435 -4.49 30.76 -46.35
C LYS A 435 -3.68 32.02 -46.65
N ASN A 436 -2.50 31.84 -47.23
CA ASN A 436 -1.64 32.91 -47.73
C ASN A 436 -1.20 33.94 -46.67
N TRP A 437 -1.18 33.58 -45.39
CA TRP A 437 -0.68 34.47 -44.32
C TRP A 437 0.79 34.21 -43.96
N LEU A 438 1.30 32.99 -44.19
CA LEU A 438 2.67 32.57 -43.93
C LEU A 438 3.34 32.14 -45.24
N GLU A 439 4.68 32.21 -45.29
CA GLU A 439 5.47 31.81 -46.46
C GLU A 439 5.46 30.29 -46.69
N ASP A 440 5.57 29.51 -45.60
CA ASP A 440 5.28 28.07 -45.60
C ASP A 440 4.17 27.75 -44.58
N PRO A 441 2.88 27.81 -44.98
CA PRO A 441 1.78 27.43 -44.12
C PRO A 441 1.78 25.94 -43.75
N THR A 442 2.51 25.07 -44.45
CA THR A 442 2.53 23.61 -44.16
C THR A 442 3.46 23.32 -43.00
N TYR A 443 4.72 23.75 -43.09
CA TYR A 443 5.68 23.65 -42.00
C TYR A 443 5.14 24.21 -40.69
N TRP A 444 4.53 25.41 -40.71
CA TRP A 444 4.00 26.01 -39.49
C TRP A 444 2.77 25.29 -38.93
N ARG A 445 1.86 24.75 -39.77
CA ARG A 445 0.70 23.97 -39.28
C ARG A 445 1.12 22.66 -38.62
N GLU A 446 2.12 21.98 -39.18
CA GLU A 446 2.67 20.73 -38.62
C GLU A 446 3.38 21.05 -37.30
N LYS A 447 4.31 22.01 -37.31
CA LYS A 447 5.07 22.40 -36.12
C LYS A 447 4.22 22.87 -34.95
N THR A 448 3.21 23.72 -35.15
CA THR A 448 2.36 24.18 -34.04
C THR A 448 1.39 23.11 -33.54
N ARG A 449 0.99 22.16 -34.41
CA ARG A 449 0.25 20.95 -34.02
C ARG A 449 1.11 20.04 -33.14
N ASP A 450 2.35 19.76 -33.55
CA ASP A 450 3.27 18.90 -32.79
C ASP A 450 3.63 19.50 -31.41
N ILE A 451 3.59 20.83 -31.29
CA ILE A 451 3.71 21.52 -29.99
C ILE A 451 2.41 21.44 -29.19
N GLU A 452 1.22 21.68 -29.77
CA GLU A 452 -0.06 21.50 -29.04
C GLU A 452 -0.21 20.05 -28.53
N ASP A 453 0.15 19.04 -29.34
CA ASP A 453 0.04 17.62 -28.97
C ASP A 453 1.06 17.24 -27.88
N ARG A 454 2.34 17.61 -27.99
CA ARG A 454 3.34 17.35 -26.94
C ARG A 454 3.00 18.04 -25.61
N LEU A 455 2.53 19.29 -25.64
CA LEU A 455 2.06 19.99 -24.45
C LEU A 455 0.82 19.32 -23.85
N SER A 456 -0.09 18.82 -24.70
CA SER A 456 -1.33 18.15 -24.28
C SER A 456 -1.08 16.82 -23.57
N ASP A 457 -0.10 16.06 -24.03
CA ASP A 457 0.28 14.79 -23.41
C ASP A 457 1.02 15.03 -22.09
N ALA A 458 1.96 15.97 -22.04
CA ALA A 458 2.60 16.40 -20.79
C ALA A 458 1.57 16.92 -19.77
N LEU A 459 0.55 17.68 -20.21
CA LEU A 459 -0.54 18.13 -19.36
C LEU A 459 -1.40 16.94 -18.85
N HIS A 460 -1.68 15.94 -19.71
CA HIS A 460 -2.37 14.73 -19.28
C HIS A 460 -1.55 13.97 -18.22
N GLU A 461 -0.25 13.77 -18.43
CA GLU A 461 0.61 13.09 -17.46
C GLU A 461 0.62 13.81 -16.11
N ARG A 462 0.77 15.14 -16.09
CA ARG A 462 0.74 15.95 -14.86
C ARG A 462 -0.61 15.90 -14.15
N LEU A 463 -1.73 15.87 -14.89
CA LEU A 463 -3.07 15.66 -14.31
C LEU A 463 -3.18 14.26 -13.69
N THR A 464 -2.79 13.22 -14.42
CA THR A 464 -2.86 11.82 -13.97
C THR A 464 -1.95 11.55 -12.76
N GLN A 465 -0.71 12.06 -12.76
CA GLN A 465 0.21 11.98 -11.61
C GLN A 465 -0.34 12.68 -10.36
N ARG A 466 -1.10 13.78 -10.53
CA ARG A 466 -1.65 14.56 -9.42
C ARG A 466 -2.99 14.02 -8.90
N PHE A 467 -3.84 13.48 -9.76
CA PHE A 467 -5.24 13.14 -9.44
C PHE A 467 -5.58 11.65 -9.51
N VAL A 468 -4.62 10.77 -9.82
CA VAL A 468 -4.80 9.30 -9.79
C VAL A 468 -3.67 8.65 -8.99
N ASP A 469 -4.02 7.86 -7.97
CA ASP A 469 -3.13 6.87 -7.36
C ASP A 469 -3.35 5.51 -8.03
N ARG A 470 -2.45 5.18 -8.98
CA ARG A 470 -2.53 3.98 -9.81
C ARG A 470 -2.64 2.69 -9.00
N ARG A 471 -1.92 2.57 -7.87
CA ARG A 471 -1.95 1.36 -7.02
C ARG A 471 -3.34 1.15 -6.43
N THR A 472 -3.95 2.21 -5.89
CA THR A 472 -5.30 2.14 -5.32
C THR A 472 -6.37 1.96 -6.39
N SER A 473 -6.22 2.57 -7.57
CA SER A 473 -7.17 2.38 -8.68
C SER A 473 -7.13 0.95 -9.25
N VAL A 474 -5.95 0.34 -9.44
CA VAL A 474 -5.81 -1.08 -9.84
C VAL A 474 -6.44 -2.02 -8.81
N LEU A 475 -6.21 -1.81 -7.51
CA LEU A 475 -6.85 -2.59 -6.44
C LEU A 475 -8.38 -2.49 -6.46
N LEU A 476 -8.93 -1.27 -6.60
CA LEU A 476 -10.37 -1.03 -6.65
C LEU A 476 -11.03 -1.53 -7.95
N ARG A 477 -10.27 -1.64 -9.03
CA ARG A 477 -10.68 -2.23 -10.31
C ARG A 477 -10.76 -3.76 -10.19
N HIS A 478 -9.72 -4.40 -9.68
CA HIS A 478 -9.64 -5.86 -9.49
C HIS A 478 -10.78 -6.40 -8.62
N LEU A 479 -11.07 -5.73 -7.51
CA LEU A 479 -12.13 -6.12 -6.57
C LEU A 479 -13.54 -6.19 -7.19
N LYS A 480 -13.78 -5.42 -8.26
CA LYS A 480 -15.04 -5.44 -9.02
C LYS A 480 -15.03 -6.49 -10.12
N ASP A 481 -13.94 -6.57 -10.87
CA ASP A 481 -13.87 -7.37 -12.09
C ASP A 481 -13.39 -8.80 -11.81
N LYS A 482 -14.34 -9.65 -11.41
CA LYS A 482 -14.18 -11.09 -11.04
C LYS A 482 -13.59 -12.00 -12.13
N ARG A 483 -12.98 -11.45 -13.19
CA ARG A 483 -12.42 -12.15 -14.35
C ARG A 483 -10.95 -11.85 -14.60
N MET A 484 -10.29 -11.00 -13.81
CA MET A 484 -8.91 -10.56 -14.09
C MET A 484 -7.81 -11.19 -13.20
N VAL A 485 -6.66 -11.36 -13.86
CA VAL A 485 -5.27 -11.52 -13.37
C VAL A 485 -5.09 -11.96 -11.91
N SER A 486 -4.57 -13.17 -11.72
CA SER A 486 -3.98 -13.59 -10.44
C SER A 486 -2.76 -12.73 -10.09
N PRO A 487 -2.54 -12.33 -8.83
CA PRO A 487 -1.38 -11.54 -8.45
C PRO A 487 -0.07 -12.29 -8.73
N GLU A 488 0.94 -11.57 -9.19
CA GLU A 488 2.30 -12.07 -9.34
C GLU A 488 2.98 -12.05 -7.98
N ILE A 489 3.57 -13.17 -7.54
CA ILE A 489 4.24 -13.28 -6.26
C ILE A 489 5.65 -13.83 -6.51
N ASN A 490 6.67 -13.07 -6.12
CA ASN A 490 8.07 -13.48 -6.31
C ASN A 490 8.57 -14.38 -5.15
N GLU A 491 9.77 -14.94 -5.31
CA GLU A 491 10.42 -15.80 -4.31
C GLU A 491 10.72 -15.09 -2.96
N ARG A 492 10.56 -13.76 -2.88
CA ARG A 492 10.69 -12.95 -1.66
C ARG A 492 9.34 -12.64 -1.01
N GLY A 493 8.25 -13.21 -1.52
CA GLY A 493 6.89 -12.94 -1.06
C GLY A 493 6.33 -11.58 -1.48
N GLU A 494 6.99 -10.81 -2.35
CA GLU A 494 6.44 -9.55 -2.85
C GLU A 494 5.21 -9.82 -3.74
N VAL A 495 4.05 -9.34 -3.31
CA VAL A 495 2.79 -9.43 -4.05
C VAL A 495 2.65 -8.22 -4.97
N ARG A 496 2.60 -8.45 -6.27
CA ARG A 496 2.47 -7.44 -7.32
C ARG A 496 1.20 -7.67 -8.15
N LEU A 497 0.58 -6.59 -8.61
CA LEU A 497 -0.61 -6.63 -9.46
C LEU A 497 -0.45 -5.58 -10.57
N GLU A 498 -0.54 -6.00 -11.83
CA GLU A 498 -0.27 -5.18 -13.01
C GLU A 498 1.06 -4.39 -12.88
N GLY A 499 2.12 -5.07 -12.43
CA GLY A 499 3.45 -4.51 -12.17
C GLY A 499 3.61 -3.67 -10.90
N HIS A 500 2.52 -3.31 -10.19
CA HIS A 500 2.55 -2.47 -9.00
C HIS A 500 2.70 -3.30 -7.72
N LEU A 501 3.64 -2.93 -6.83
CA LEU A 501 3.83 -3.60 -5.54
C LEU A 501 2.67 -3.30 -4.57
N ILE A 502 2.01 -4.35 -4.07
CA ILE A 502 0.89 -4.26 -3.13
C ILE A 502 1.33 -4.49 -1.69
N GLY A 503 2.28 -5.41 -1.46
CA GLY A 503 2.83 -5.73 -0.14
C GLY A 503 3.73 -6.97 -0.15
N THR A 504 4.04 -7.49 1.03
CA THR A 504 4.79 -8.75 1.21
C THR A 504 3.96 -9.79 1.97
N LEU A 505 4.11 -11.05 1.59
CA LEU A 505 3.47 -12.22 2.19
C LEU A 505 4.53 -13.12 2.83
N GLU A 506 4.51 -13.22 4.16
CA GLU A 506 5.40 -14.07 4.96
C GLU A 506 4.57 -15.15 5.67
N GLY A 507 4.78 -16.42 5.32
CA GLY A 507 3.98 -17.55 5.81
C GLY A 507 2.51 -17.39 5.41
N PHE A 508 1.69 -16.99 6.38
CA PHE A 508 0.26 -16.67 6.22
C PHE A 508 -0.09 -15.23 6.65
N ARG A 509 0.91 -14.35 6.75
CA ARG A 509 0.76 -12.94 7.14
C ARG A 509 1.05 -12.01 5.97
N PHE A 510 0.16 -11.08 5.70
CA PHE A 510 0.27 -10.11 4.62
C PHE A 510 0.46 -8.67 5.13
N THR A 511 1.58 -8.07 4.75
CA THR A 511 1.95 -6.69 5.10
C THR A 511 1.83 -5.78 3.88
N LEU A 512 0.84 -4.88 3.87
CA LEU A 512 0.75 -3.86 2.81
C LEU A 512 2.00 -2.98 2.80
N ALA A 513 2.56 -2.73 1.61
CA ALA A 513 3.63 -1.77 1.44
C ALA A 513 3.13 -0.36 1.81
N ARG A 514 3.83 0.37 2.66
CA ARG A 514 3.46 1.75 3.06
C ARG A 514 3.77 2.74 1.94
N ASN A 515 2.85 3.69 1.73
CA ASN A 515 3.07 4.91 0.94
C ASN A 515 3.01 6.14 1.86
N ASP A 516 3.68 7.22 1.47
CA ASP A 516 3.56 8.51 2.16
C ASP A 516 2.14 9.09 2.02
N GLY A 517 1.52 9.41 3.15
CA GLY A 517 0.19 10.06 3.22
C GLY A 517 -0.99 9.14 3.53
N ASP A 518 -0.79 7.83 3.68
CA ASP A 518 -1.91 6.90 3.96
C ASP A 518 -2.61 7.20 5.30
N THR A 519 -3.90 7.54 5.21
CA THR A 519 -4.77 7.86 6.36
C THR A 519 -6.01 6.97 6.42
N ASP A 520 -6.25 6.07 5.45
CA ASP A 520 -7.43 5.19 5.42
C ASP A 520 -7.11 3.74 4.97
N ALA A 521 -6.00 3.23 5.52
CA ALA A 521 -5.51 1.86 5.35
C ALA A 521 -6.56 0.74 5.61
N LYS A 522 -7.71 1.04 6.22
CA LYS A 522 -8.81 0.07 6.41
C LYS A 522 -9.51 -0.29 5.10
N GLY A 523 -9.74 0.70 4.22
CA GLY A 523 -10.35 0.45 2.91
C GLY A 523 -9.41 -0.35 1.99
N LEU A 524 -8.12 0.00 1.99
CA LEU A 524 -7.11 -0.71 1.20
C LEU A 524 -6.86 -2.14 1.69
N ARG A 525 -6.79 -2.36 3.01
CA ARG A 525 -6.52 -3.69 3.59
C ARG A 525 -7.57 -4.71 3.14
N GLY A 526 -8.85 -4.45 3.36
CA GLY A 526 -9.93 -5.38 2.96
C GLY A 526 -9.96 -5.67 1.44
N ALA A 527 -9.40 -4.79 0.61
CA ALA A 527 -9.23 -5.06 -0.81
C ALA A 527 -8.03 -5.98 -1.07
N ALA A 528 -6.87 -5.69 -0.49
CA ALA A 528 -5.68 -6.53 -0.63
C ALA A 528 -5.88 -7.95 -0.03
N ASP A 529 -6.59 -8.05 1.08
CA ASP A 529 -6.96 -9.33 1.71
C ASP A 529 -7.70 -10.26 0.72
N SER A 530 -8.61 -9.69 -0.09
CA SER A 530 -9.33 -10.43 -1.14
C SER A 530 -8.46 -10.87 -2.33
N VAL A 531 -7.39 -10.13 -2.62
CA VAL A 531 -6.41 -10.46 -3.67
C VAL A 531 -5.47 -11.58 -3.21
N VAL A 532 -5.14 -11.62 -1.92
CA VAL A 532 -4.16 -12.58 -1.33
C VAL A 532 -4.81 -13.89 -0.88
N ALA A 533 -6.11 -13.91 -0.55
CA ALA A 533 -6.82 -15.10 -0.09
C ALA A 533 -6.66 -16.36 -0.98
N PRO A 534 -6.65 -16.30 -2.33
CA PRO A 534 -6.42 -17.48 -3.17
C PRO A 534 -5.01 -18.09 -3.02
N GLU A 535 -3.97 -17.27 -2.82
CA GLU A 535 -2.62 -17.78 -2.55
C GLU A 535 -2.53 -18.37 -1.14
N ILE A 536 -3.20 -17.79 -0.15
CA ILE A 536 -3.25 -18.33 1.21
C ILE A 536 -3.90 -19.72 1.23
N HIS A 537 -4.97 -19.93 0.45
CA HIS A 537 -5.54 -21.27 0.22
C HIS A 537 -4.53 -22.22 -0.43
N ASN A 538 -3.85 -21.81 -1.51
CA ASN A 538 -2.82 -22.61 -2.17
C ASN A 538 -1.63 -22.93 -1.25
N ARG A 539 -1.26 -22.03 -0.33
CA ARG A 539 -0.21 -22.22 0.69
C ARG A 539 -0.66 -23.22 1.75
N ALA A 540 -1.92 -23.15 2.19
CA ALA A 540 -2.49 -24.09 3.16
C ALA A 540 -2.53 -25.53 2.61
N GLU A 541 -2.99 -25.72 1.37
CA GLU A 541 -2.96 -27.03 0.67
C GLU A 541 -1.52 -27.57 0.53
N ARG A 542 -0.58 -26.74 0.06
CA ARG A 542 0.84 -27.14 -0.07
C ARG A 542 1.43 -27.56 1.27
N LEU A 543 1.22 -26.79 2.34
CA LEU A 543 1.71 -27.11 3.68
C LEU A 543 1.06 -28.40 4.19
N ALA A 544 -0.26 -28.56 4.05
CA ALA A 544 -0.98 -29.77 4.45
C ALA A 544 -0.42 -31.04 3.77
N GLY A 545 -0.06 -30.96 2.49
CA GLY A 545 0.55 -32.04 1.72
C GLY A 545 2.07 -32.21 1.88
N SER A 546 2.77 -31.32 2.58
CA SER A 546 4.25 -31.32 2.64
C SER A 546 4.82 -32.49 3.45
N PRO A 547 5.98 -33.08 3.07
CA PRO A 547 6.66 -34.14 3.82
C PRO A 547 7.29 -33.62 5.11
N ASN A 548 7.69 -34.51 6.03
CA ASN A 548 8.19 -34.13 7.35
C ASN A 548 9.55 -33.39 7.31
N GLU A 549 10.33 -33.54 6.24
CA GLU A 549 11.64 -32.89 6.06
C GLU A 549 11.55 -31.38 5.75
N GLU A 550 10.42 -30.87 5.26
CA GLU A 550 10.26 -29.44 4.93
C GLU A 550 10.00 -28.55 6.15
N PHE A 551 9.83 -29.14 7.33
CA PHE A 551 9.50 -28.47 8.58
C PHE A 551 10.68 -28.50 9.55
N VAL A 552 11.01 -27.35 10.12
CA VAL A 552 12.09 -27.20 11.11
C VAL A 552 11.57 -26.43 12.32
N LEU A 553 11.69 -27.03 13.51
CA LEU A 553 11.60 -26.31 14.78
C LEU A 553 13.00 -25.81 15.14
N ALA A 554 13.13 -24.54 15.53
CA ALA A 554 14.39 -23.98 16.00
C ALA A 554 14.35 -23.66 17.50
N THR A 555 15.53 -23.36 18.05
CA THR A 555 15.75 -22.98 19.47
C THR A 555 14.91 -21.78 19.93
N ASP A 556 14.52 -20.88 19.02
CA ASP A 556 13.61 -19.76 19.29
C ASP A 556 12.14 -20.17 19.52
N GLY A 557 11.84 -21.48 19.48
CA GLY A 557 10.49 -22.03 19.63
C GLY A 557 9.61 -21.84 18.40
N ARG A 558 10.14 -21.36 17.26
CA ARG A 558 9.36 -21.16 16.03
C ARG A 558 9.50 -22.31 15.07
N LEU A 559 8.36 -22.66 14.48
CA LEU A 559 8.23 -23.68 13.45
C LEU A 559 8.24 -23.01 12.08
N ARG A 560 9.22 -23.40 11.26
CA ARG A 560 9.44 -22.92 9.90
C ARG A 560 9.05 -24.00 8.89
N TRP A 561 8.43 -23.62 7.79
CA TRP A 561 8.14 -24.46 6.63
C TRP A 561 8.84 -23.86 5.41
N ARG A 562 9.71 -24.63 4.73
CA ARG A 562 10.56 -24.15 3.62
C ARG A 562 11.37 -22.88 3.94
N GLY A 563 11.67 -22.65 5.22
CA GLY A 563 12.36 -21.45 5.73
C GLY A 563 11.44 -20.34 6.22
N GLU A 564 10.21 -20.22 5.69
CA GLU A 564 9.22 -19.24 6.15
C GLU A 564 8.67 -19.61 7.54
N VAL A 565 8.49 -18.62 8.44
CA VAL A 565 7.94 -18.84 9.79
C VAL A 565 6.41 -18.97 9.72
N VAL A 566 5.85 -20.09 10.19
CA VAL A 566 4.40 -20.36 10.11
C VAL A 566 3.72 -20.52 11.49
N ALA A 567 4.47 -20.84 12.54
CA ALA A 567 3.93 -20.95 13.90
C ALA A 567 4.99 -20.70 15.00
N GLU A 568 4.54 -20.42 16.22
CA GLU A 568 5.36 -20.37 17.45
C GLU A 568 4.79 -21.36 18.48
N LEU A 569 5.66 -22.07 19.22
CA LEU A 569 5.25 -22.98 20.28
C LEU A 569 4.89 -22.23 21.57
N ALA A 570 3.88 -22.73 22.27
CA ALA A 570 3.41 -22.19 23.54
C ALA A 570 3.23 -23.30 24.59
N GLU A 571 3.08 -22.92 25.86
CA GLU A 571 2.79 -23.86 26.94
C GLU A 571 1.52 -24.67 26.61
N GLY A 572 1.63 -25.99 26.73
CA GLY A 572 0.50 -26.91 26.55
C GLY A 572 0.25 -27.77 27.79
N ASP A 573 -0.67 -28.72 27.65
CA ASP A 573 -1.30 -29.38 28.80
C ASP A 573 -0.29 -30.24 29.59
N SER A 574 0.66 -30.87 28.89
CA SER A 574 1.80 -31.58 29.49
C SER A 574 3.12 -31.21 28.79
N LEU A 575 4.24 -31.56 29.42
CA LEU A 575 5.60 -31.26 28.95
C LEU A 575 5.85 -31.71 27.50
N TYR A 576 5.33 -32.88 27.11
CA TYR A 576 5.46 -33.47 25.77
C TYR A 576 4.31 -33.12 24.82
N ARG A 577 3.39 -32.24 25.23
CA ARG A 577 2.24 -31.80 24.43
C ARG A 577 2.12 -30.27 24.46
N PRO A 578 3.13 -29.52 23.95
CA PRO A 578 3.04 -28.08 23.78
C PRO A 578 1.92 -27.70 22.80
N ARG A 579 1.44 -26.45 22.90
CA ARG A 579 0.44 -25.90 21.96
C ARG A 579 1.13 -25.20 20.80
N ILE A 580 0.49 -25.22 19.63
CA ILE A 580 0.95 -24.54 18.41
C ILE A 580 0.08 -23.29 18.22
N LEU A 581 0.72 -22.11 18.14
CA LEU A 581 0.07 -20.86 17.77
C LEU A 581 0.44 -20.52 16.32
N LEU A 582 -0.55 -20.57 15.42
CA LEU A 582 -0.36 -20.17 14.02
C LEU A 582 -0.07 -18.68 13.89
N LEU A 583 0.83 -18.34 12.96
CA LEU A 583 1.22 -16.97 12.65
C LEU A 583 0.60 -16.57 11.30
N ALA A 584 -0.72 -16.38 11.32
CA ALA A 584 -1.56 -16.03 10.17
C ALA A 584 -2.40 -14.78 10.44
N ASP A 585 -2.86 -14.13 9.37
CA ASP A 585 -3.85 -13.04 9.44
C ASP A 585 -5.29 -13.55 9.24
N GLU A 586 -6.28 -12.65 9.40
CA GLU A 586 -7.74 -12.94 9.35
C GLU A 586 -8.23 -13.59 8.03
N THR A 587 -7.38 -13.68 7.02
CA THR A 587 -7.64 -14.37 5.74
C THR A 587 -7.57 -15.90 5.81
N LEU A 588 -6.77 -16.48 6.73
CA LEU A 588 -6.70 -17.94 6.89
C LEU A 588 -7.85 -18.41 7.80
N THR A 589 -8.89 -19.00 7.22
CA THR A 589 -10.14 -19.29 7.94
C THR A 589 -10.71 -20.68 7.65
N GLY A 590 -11.55 -21.17 8.57
CA GLY A 590 -12.34 -22.40 8.38
C GLY A 590 -11.47 -23.63 8.06
N PRO A 591 -11.82 -24.43 7.03
CA PRO A 591 -11.15 -25.69 6.73
C PRO A 591 -9.64 -25.57 6.51
N ASP A 592 -9.16 -24.44 5.99
CA ASP A 592 -7.73 -24.27 5.67
C ASP A 592 -6.89 -24.00 6.93
N LEU A 593 -7.47 -23.30 7.91
CA LEU A 593 -6.87 -23.15 9.24
C LEU A 593 -6.81 -24.51 9.95
N GLU A 594 -7.88 -25.30 9.88
CA GLU A 594 -7.95 -26.64 10.47
C GLU A 594 -6.90 -27.59 9.87
N LYS A 595 -6.80 -27.67 8.53
CA LYS A 595 -5.77 -28.47 7.83
C LYS A 595 -4.35 -28.13 8.28
N VAL A 596 -4.02 -26.83 8.35
CA VAL A 596 -2.67 -26.38 8.73
C VAL A 596 -2.39 -26.66 10.21
N GLN A 597 -3.35 -26.39 11.10
CA GLN A 597 -3.24 -26.68 12.52
C GLN A 597 -3.04 -28.19 12.77
N ASP A 598 -3.79 -29.05 12.10
CA ASP A 598 -3.67 -30.50 12.22
C ASP A 598 -2.37 -31.03 11.62
N ARG A 599 -1.94 -30.53 10.46
CA ARG A 599 -0.68 -30.97 9.83
C ARG A 599 0.54 -30.65 10.70
N LEU A 600 0.59 -29.43 11.26
CA LEU A 600 1.65 -29.04 12.18
C LEU A 600 1.56 -29.79 13.51
N SER A 601 0.36 -30.04 14.03
CA SER A 601 0.15 -30.84 15.25
C SER A 601 0.60 -32.30 15.06
N LEU A 602 0.34 -32.88 13.89
CA LEU A 602 0.80 -34.23 13.52
C LEU A 602 2.32 -34.27 13.37
N TRP A 603 2.92 -33.27 12.70
CA TRP A 603 4.38 -33.17 12.57
C TRP A 603 5.05 -33.06 13.94
N LEU A 604 4.57 -32.17 14.81
CA LEU A 604 5.19 -31.93 16.11
C LEU A 604 5.11 -33.15 17.03
N ARG A 605 3.98 -33.86 17.04
CA ARG A 605 3.83 -35.14 17.76
C ARG A 605 4.80 -36.19 17.23
N HIS A 606 4.94 -36.31 15.91
CA HIS A 606 5.89 -37.23 15.30
C HIS A 606 7.34 -36.86 15.63
N HIS A 607 7.72 -35.59 15.50
CA HIS A 607 9.05 -35.08 15.83
C HIS A 607 9.41 -35.34 17.30
N ILE A 608 8.52 -35.04 18.26
CA ILE A 608 8.72 -35.34 19.68
C ILE A 608 8.88 -36.85 19.90
N ASN A 609 7.99 -37.68 19.33
CA ASN A 609 8.04 -39.14 19.51
C ASN A 609 9.28 -39.79 18.87
N THR A 610 9.81 -39.25 17.77
CA THR A 610 11.00 -39.79 17.09
C THR A 610 12.30 -39.29 17.72
N VAL A 611 12.38 -38.00 18.10
CA VAL A 611 13.59 -37.43 18.74
C VAL A 611 13.73 -37.91 20.19
N LEU A 612 12.61 -38.07 20.92
CA LEU A 612 12.60 -38.51 22.32
C LEU A 612 12.11 -39.96 22.50
N GLU A 613 12.21 -40.81 21.48
CA GLU A 613 11.70 -42.20 21.45
C GLU A 613 11.94 -42.98 22.75
N GLN A 614 13.19 -43.07 23.22
CA GLN A 614 13.52 -43.79 24.45
C GLN A 614 12.92 -43.16 25.73
N VAL A 615 12.65 -41.85 25.73
CA VAL A 615 11.99 -41.17 26.84
C VAL A 615 10.49 -41.45 26.79
N MET A 616 9.85 -41.33 25.63
CA MET A 616 8.42 -41.59 25.45
C MET A 616 8.04 -43.04 25.77
N ALA A 617 8.94 -44.00 25.52
CA ALA A 617 8.78 -45.41 25.91
C ALA A 617 8.65 -45.63 27.44
N LEU A 618 8.95 -44.62 28.27
CA LEU A 618 8.83 -44.66 29.73
C LEU A 618 7.49 -44.11 30.29
N GLU A 619 6.62 -43.53 29.46
CA GLU A 619 5.31 -42.99 29.91
C GLU A 619 4.41 -44.09 30.49
N ALA A 620 4.36 -45.26 29.83
CA ALA A 620 3.52 -46.39 30.24
C ALA A 620 4.14 -47.77 29.85
N PRO A 621 5.33 -48.13 30.36
CA PRO A 621 5.97 -49.40 30.05
C PRO A 621 5.11 -50.60 30.46
N ALA A 622 4.90 -51.54 29.53
CA ALA A 622 4.02 -52.69 29.71
C ALA A 622 4.61 -53.75 30.67
N ASP A 623 5.92 -54.01 30.58
CA ASP A 623 6.61 -55.09 31.33
C ASP A 623 7.06 -54.68 32.76
N LEU A 624 6.55 -53.56 33.28
CA LEU A 624 6.97 -52.99 34.57
C LEU A 624 5.80 -52.69 35.51
N GLU A 625 5.93 -53.16 36.74
CA GLU A 625 4.98 -52.95 37.84
C GLU A 625 5.64 -52.29 39.05
N GLY A 626 4.83 -51.82 40.00
CA GLY A 626 5.29 -51.31 41.31
C GLY A 626 6.34 -50.20 41.22
N THR A 627 7.38 -50.30 42.05
CA THR A 627 8.47 -49.32 42.14
C THR A 627 9.26 -49.17 40.84
N ALA A 628 9.35 -50.23 40.02
CA ALA A 628 10.04 -50.17 38.75
C ALA A 628 9.33 -49.28 37.73
N ARG A 629 7.99 -49.32 37.72
CA ARG A 629 7.15 -48.42 36.94
C ARG A 629 7.21 -46.99 37.47
N GLY A 630 7.26 -46.81 38.79
CA GLY A 630 7.49 -45.51 39.44
C GLY A 630 8.81 -44.86 38.99
N LEU A 631 9.93 -45.60 39.05
CA LEU A 631 11.24 -45.12 38.62
C LEU A 631 11.28 -44.79 37.12
N ALA A 632 10.63 -45.60 36.27
CA ALA A 632 10.51 -45.30 34.84
C ALA A 632 9.72 -44.01 34.59
N TYR A 633 8.60 -43.81 35.30
CA TYR A 633 7.77 -42.61 35.19
C TYR A 633 8.46 -41.34 35.72
N GLN A 634 9.21 -41.42 36.83
CA GLN A 634 10.06 -40.31 37.28
C GLN A 634 11.14 -39.97 36.24
N LEU A 635 11.74 -40.98 35.61
CA LEU A 635 12.72 -40.77 34.53
C LEU A 635 12.09 -40.18 33.26
N PHE A 636 10.80 -40.43 33.01
CA PHE A 636 9.99 -39.75 31.98
C PHE A 636 9.72 -38.28 32.33
N GLU A 637 9.33 -37.96 33.57
CA GLU A 637 9.13 -36.56 34.01
C GLU A 637 10.43 -35.75 33.95
N HIS A 638 11.58 -36.36 34.21
CA HIS A 638 12.91 -35.76 34.12
C HIS A 638 13.60 -35.92 32.75
N ILE A 639 12.84 -36.10 31.65
CA ILE A 639 13.32 -36.16 30.25
C ILE A 639 14.53 -37.09 30.02
N GLY A 640 14.56 -38.23 30.73
CA GLY A 640 15.60 -39.25 30.62
C GLY A 640 16.87 -39.00 31.46
N LEU A 641 16.86 -38.07 32.43
CA LEU A 641 17.99 -37.74 33.31
C LEU A 641 17.59 -37.56 34.79
N LEU A 642 17.71 -38.60 35.61
CA LEU A 642 17.29 -38.58 37.02
C LEU A 642 18.51 -38.66 37.97
N PRO A 643 18.76 -37.67 38.85
CA PRO A 643 19.82 -37.75 39.86
C PRO A 643 19.61 -38.92 40.82
N ARG A 644 20.57 -39.86 40.89
CA ARG A 644 20.47 -41.10 41.66
C ARG A 644 20.32 -40.86 43.17
N SER A 645 20.71 -39.69 43.67
CA SER A 645 20.49 -39.26 45.05
C SER A 645 19.01 -39.13 45.43
N GLN A 646 18.13 -38.84 44.47
CA GLN A 646 16.68 -38.69 44.71
C GLN A 646 15.99 -40.05 44.89
N VAL A 647 16.47 -41.08 44.19
CA VAL A 647 15.88 -42.44 44.14
C VAL A 647 16.75 -43.52 44.78
N ALA A 648 17.68 -43.12 45.66
CA ALA A 648 18.73 -44.01 46.17
C ALA A 648 18.19 -45.28 46.86
N ASP A 649 17.10 -45.16 47.63
CA ASP A 649 16.50 -46.29 48.35
C ASP A 649 15.57 -47.13 47.47
N GLU A 650 14.81 -46.52 46.54
CA GLU A 650 14.03 -47.26 45.53
C GLU A 650 14.95 -48.18 44.70
N VAL A 651 16.03 -47.61 44.17
CA VAL A 651 17.03 -48.31 43.35
C VAL A 651 17.74 -49.41 44.14
N LYS A 652 17.93 -49.22 45.45
CA LYS A 652 18.49 -50.24 46.35
C LYS A 652 17.53 -51.41 46.57
N GLY A 653 16.22 -51.15 46.58
CA GLY A 653 15.17 -52.17 46.71
C GLY A 653 14.88 -52.98 45.44
N LEU A 654 15.33 -52.53 44.25
CA LEU A 654 15.16 -53.29 43.00
C LEU A 654 16.02 -54.56 42.97
N ASP A 655 15.40 -55.69 42.60
CA ASP A 655 16.10 -56.93 42.30
C ASP A 655 16.86 -56.89 40.95
N GLN A 656 17.55 -57.99 40.62
CA GLN A 656 18.38 -58.05 39.42
C GLN A 656 17.61 -58.35 38.12
N ASP A 657 16.42 -58.97 38.16
CA ASP A 657 15.58 -59.21 36.98
C ASP A 657 14.88 -57.92 36.54
N VAL A 658 14.31 -57.20 37.50
CA VAL A 658 13.70 -55.87 37.29
C VAL A 658 14.74 -54.86 36.79
N ARG A 659 15.97 -54.88 37.34
CA ARG A 659 17.09 -54.11 36.76
C ARG A 659 17.48 -54.61 35.35
N GLY A 660 17.29 -55.89 35.04
CA GLY A 660 17.43 -56.43 33.68
C GLY A 660 16.40 -55.85 32.72
N LYS A 661 15.12 -55.81 33.11
CA LYS A 661 14.01 -55.21 32.35
C LYS A 661 14.23 -53.71 32.11
N LEU A 662 14.60 -52.95 33.15
CA LEU A 662 14.93 -51.52 33.02
C LEU A 662 16.12 -51.26 32.07
N ARG A 663 17.15 -52.11 32.07
CA ARG A 663 18.26 -52.03 31.09
C ARG A 663 17.81 -52.31 29.65
N LYS A 664 16.81 -53.18 29.42
CA LYS A 664 16.25 -53.42 28.08
C LYS A 664 15.55 -52.17 27.51
N LEU A 665 14.99 -51.32 28.38
CA LEU A 665 14.47 -49.99 28.01
C LEU A 665 15.58 -48.92 27.83
N GLY A 666 16.86 -49.33 27.74
CA GLY A 666 18.01 -48.45 27.53
C GLY A 666 18.54 -47.76 28.79
N ILE A 667 17.93 -47.96 29.96
CA ILE A 667 18.29 -47.22 31.19
C ILE A 667 19.65 -47.70 31.73
N LYS A 668 20.60 -46.76 31.88
CA LYS A 668 21.86 -46.96 32.61
C LYS A 668 21.74 -46.49 34.06
N PHE A 669 22.31 -47.29 34.96
CA PHE A 669 22.44 -46.99 36.38
C PHE A 669 23.87 -46.52 36.70
N GLY A 670 24.11 -45.22 36.63
CA GLY A 670 25.39 -44.61 37.01
C GLY A 670 25.59 -44.51 38.52
N ALA A 671 26.73 -43.99 38.94
CA ALA A 671 27.02 -43.59 40.32
C ALA A 671 26.22 -42.35 40.74
N TYR A 672 26.09 -41.34 39.88
CA TYR A 672 25.45 -40.05 40.20
C TYR A 672 24.07 -39.87 39.57
N HIS A 673 23.81 -40.47 38.40
CA HIS A 673 22.54 -40.38 37.67
C HIS A 673 22.05 -41.74 37.15
N ILE A 674 20.74 -41.82 36.94
CA ILE A 674 20.07 -42.86 36.16
C ILE A 674 19.58 -42.18 34.89
N TYR A 675 19.98 -42.69 33.72
CA TYR A 675 19.83 -41.96 32.47
C TYR A 675 19.67 -42.85 31.23
N LEU A 676 19.13 -42.26 30.16
CA LEU A 676 19.04 -42.86 28.84
C LEU A 676 20.21 -42.37 27.95
N PRO A 677 21.12 -43.25 27.48
CA PRO A 677 22.29 -42.82 26.72
C PRO A 677 21.97 -42.14 25.38
N LEU A 678 20.86 -42.49 24.72
CA LEU A 678 20.48 -41.82 23.47
C LEU A 678 19.83 -40.45 23.72
N SER A 679 19.25 -40.23 24.90
CA SER A 679 18.64 -38.93 25.24
C SER A 679 19.71 -37.84 25.47
N LEU A 680 20.96 -38.20 25.73
CA LEU A 680 22.11 -37.29 25.84
C LEU A 680 22.71 -36.83 24.50
N LYS A 681 22.15 -37.26 23.35
CA LYS A 681 22.54 -36.72 22.03
C LYS A 681 22.07 -35.26 21.85
N PRO A 682 22.67 -34.46 20.95
CA PRO A 682 22.35 -33.04 20.80
C PRO A 682 20.86 -32.74 20.53
N ALA A 683 20.26 -33.26 19.45
CA ALA A 683 18.86 -32.96 19.12
C ALA A 683 17.85 -33.36 20.23
N PRO A 684 17.99 -34.53 20.90
CA PRO A 684 17.22 -34.83 22.11
C PRO A 684 17.40 -33.86 23.29
N ARG A 685 18.57 -33.23 23.46
CA ARG A 685 18.81 -32.21 24.50
C ARG A 685 18.29 -30.82 24.11
N GLU A 686 18.44 -30.45 22.85
CA GLU A 686 17.89 -29.23 22.25
C GLU A 686 16.35 -29.21 22.39
N LEU A 687 15.69 -30.30 21.99
CA LEU A 687 14.23 -30.42 22.15
C LEU A 687 13.81 -30.48 23.62
N ALA A 688 14.58 -31.16 24.49
CA ALA A 688 14.32 -31.17 25.93
C ALA A 688 14.38 -29.77 26.55
N LEU A 689 15.34 -28.93 26.14
CA LEU A 689 15.46 -27.53 26.57
C LEU A 689 14.25 -26.71 26.12
N ILE A 690 13.83 -26.81 24.85
CA ILE A 690 12.66 -26.08 24.33
C ILE A 690 11.40 -26.48 25.13
N LEU A 691 11.12 -27.78 25.28
CA LEU A 691 9.94 -28.27 25.99
C LEU A 691 9.94 -27.87 27.49
N PHE A 692 11.09 -27.96 28.16
CA PHE A 692 11.22 -27.52 29.55
C PHE A 692 11.02 -26.01 29.69
N ALA A 693 11.64 -25.21 28.82
CA ALA A 693 11.53 -23.76 28.83
C ALA A 693 10.09 -23.28 28.59
N LEU A 694 9.33 -23.92 27.68
CA LEU A 694 7.90 -23.62 27.47
C LEU A 694 7.05 -23.78 28.73
N LYS A 695 7.45 -24.63 29.69
CA LYS A 695 6.82 -24.79 31.01
C LYS A 695 7.46 -23.94 32.12
N ASN A 696 8.71 -23.53 31.96
CA ASN A 696 9.54 -22.91 33.01
C ASN A 696 10.28 -21.69 32.45
N GLY A 697 9.67 -20.50 32.52
CA GLY A 697 10.29 -19.21 32.18
C GLY A 697 10.19 -18.76 30.70
N GLY A 698 9.87 -19.68 29.79
CA GLY A 698 9.70 -19.40 28.36
C GLY A 698 10.99 -19.55 27.54
N VAL A 699 10.85 -19.77 26.23
CA VAL A 699 11.98 -20.04 25.30
C VAL A 699 12.92 -18.84 25.05
N ARG A 700 12.66 -17.69 25.67
CA ARG A 700 13.45 -16.45 25.52
C ARG A 700 14.25 -16.06 26.77
N GLN A 701 14.32 -16.94 27.77
CA GLN A 701 15.20 -16.76 28.93
C GLN A 701 16.67 -17.09 28.57
N PRO A 702 17.66 -16.49 29.25
CA PRO A 702 19.08 -16.75 29.00
C PRO A 702 19.44 -18.24 29.00
N GLY A 703 20.34 -18.65 28.11
CA GLY A 703 20.83 -20.02 28.01
C GLY A 703 19.98 -20.98 27.17
N VAL A 704 18.69 -20.71 26.93
CA VAL A 704 17.84 -21.62 26.13
C VAL A 704 18.27 -21.68 24.66
N THR A 705 18.70 -20.54 24.09
CA THR A 705 19.29 -20.48 22.75
C THR A 705 20.74 -20.94 22.72
N ASP A 706 21.47 -20.74 23.80
CA ASP A 706 22.94 -20.72 23.79
C ASP A 706 23.54 -22.07 24.20
N ILE A 707 22.91 -22.75 25.18
CA ILE A 707 23.32 -24.09 25.60
C ILE A 707 23.23 -25.13 24.47
N PRO A 708 22.20 -25.16 23.59
CA PRO A 708 22.17 -26.06 22.43
C PRO A 708 23.43 -26.00 21.56
N HIS A 709 23.96 -24.80 21.29
CA HIS A 709 25.22 -24.64 20.56
C HIS A 709 26.41 -25.24 21.32
N ILE A 710 26.44 -25.15 22.65
CA ILE A 710 27.44 -25.81 23.49
C ILE A 710 27.28 -27.34 23.43
N VAL A 711 26.06 -27.88 23.44
CA VAL A 711 25.81 -29.34 23.30
C VAL A 711 26.27 -29.84 21.93
N LEU A 712 25.96 -29.10 20.86
CA LEU A 712 26.38 -29.39 19.49
C LEU A 712 27.91 -29.35 19.34
N SER A 713 28.60 -28.46 20.06
CA SER A 713 30.08 -28.39 20.06
C SER A 713 30.78 -29.59 20.71
N GLY A 714 30.04 -30.51 21.34
CA GLY A 714 30.58 -31.76 21.90
C GLY A 714 31.38 -31.60 23.20
N ARG A 715 31.53 -30.38 23.73
CA ARG A 715 32.29 -30.06 24.95
C ARG A 715 31.90 -30.97 26.13
N THR A 716 32.91 -31.40 26.89
CA THR A 716 32.77 -32.34 28.01
C THR A 716 32.53 -31.62 29.34
N SER A 717 33.16 -30.47 29.54
CA SER A 717 32.82 -29.50 30.59
C SER A 717 33.04 -28.05 30.14
N PHE A 718 32.37 -27.10 30.79
CA PHE A 718 32.54 -25.65 30.59
C PHE A 718 32.16 -24.89 31.88
N VAL A 719 32.49 -23.59 31.97
CA VAL A 719 32.20 -22.75 33.14
C VAL A 719 30.70 -22.43 33.21
N VAL A 720 30.12 -22.44 34.41
CA VAL A 720 28.70 -22.09 34.64
C VAL A 720 28.51 -20.57 34.54
N ASP A 721 27.50 -20.13 33.79
CA ASP A 721 27.07 -18.73 33.78
C ASP A 721 26.14 -18.46 34.98
N PRO A 722 26.44 -17.49 35.87
CA PRO A 722 25.57 -17.14 37.00
C PRO A 722 24.20 -16.57 36.62
N GLU A 723 24.01 -16.07 35.39
CA GLU A 723 22.72 -15.51 34.93
C GLU A 723 21.74 -16.58 34.41
N VAL A 724 22.20 -17.83 34.27
CA VAL A 724 21.43 -18.95 33.72
C VAL A 724 20.92 -19.87 34.84
N ASP A 725 19.63 -20.26 34.78
CA ASP A 725 19.05 -21.19 35.75
C ASP A 725 19.76 -22.55 35.70
N THR A 726 20.26 -23.04 36.84
CA THR A 726 21.03 -24.28 36.93
C THR A 726 20.28 -25.50 36.40
N ARG A 727 18.94 -25.48 36.42
CA ARG A 727 18.08 -26.53 35.87
C ARG A 727 18.17 -26.65 34.35
N LEU A 728 18.50 -25.56 33.63
CA LEU A 728 18.72 -25.62 32.18
C LEU A 728 19.96 -26.46 31.84
N TYR A 729 21.04 -26.35 32.62
CA TYR A 729 22.21 -27.22 32.46
C TYR A 729 21.89 -28.69 32.75
N GLU A 730 21.10 -28.97 33.80
CA GLU A 730 20.67 -30.34 34.12
C GLU A 730 19.81 -30.94 33.01
N ILE A 731 18.83 -30.19 32.49
CA ILE A 731 18.00 -30.61 31.34
C ILE A 731 18.85 -30.77 30.08
N ALA A 732 19.86 -29.94 29.86
CA ALA A 732 20.81 -30.07 28.74
C ALA A 732 21.76 -31.27 28.83
N GLY A 733 21.76 -32.03 29.93
CA GLY A 733 22.64 -33.19 30.11
C GLY A 733 23.95 -32.91 30.84
N PHE A 734 24.05 -31.81 31.59
CA PHE A 734 25.23 -31.44 32.37
C PHE A 734 24.89 -31.34 33.86
N LYS A 735 25.73 -31.95 34.70
CA LYS A 735 25.71 -31.69 36.14
C LYS A 735 26.50 -30.42 36.45
N VAL A 736 25.90 -29.48 37.19
CA VAL A 736 26.67 -28.41 37.85
C VAL A 736 27.53 -29.03 38.97
N ALA A 737 28.85 -28.81 38.88
CA ALA A 737 29.89 -29.42 39.69
C ALA A 737 30.95 -28.36 40.04
N GLY A 738 30.70 -27.61 41.11
CA GLY A 738 31.54 -26.45 41.47
C GLY A 738 31.34 -25.29 40.48
N SER A 739 32.44 -24.79 39.93
CA SER A 739 32.50 -23.73 38.91
C SER A 739 32.04 -24.17 37.51
N ARG A 740 31.88 -25.48 37.27
CA ARG A 740 31.72 -26.04 35.92
C ARG A 740 30.44 -26.86 35.75
N ALA A 741 29.87 -26.80 34.55
CA ALA A 741 28.89 -27.75 34.05
C ALA A 741 29.63 -28.92 33.39
N VAL A 742 29.36 -30.16 33.82
CA VAL A 742 30.06 -31.39 33.37
C VAL A 742 29.06 -32.38 32.79
N ARG A 743 29.29 -32.88 31.58
CA ARG A 743 28.33 -33.73 30.87
C ARG A 743 28.13 -35.08 31.60
N VAL A 744 26.88 -35.54 31.72
CA VAL A 744 26.54 -36.68 32.60
C VAL A 744 27.25 -37.97 32.19
N ASP A 745 27.35 -38.32 30.91
CA ASP A 745 28.07 -39.52 30.45
C ASP A 745 29.60 -39.45 30.65
N ILE A 746 30.17 -38.25 30.77
CA ILE A 746 31.58 -38.02 31.12
C ILE A 746 31.77 -38.23 32.63
N LEU A 747 30.86 -37.66 33.43
CA LEU A 747 30.85 -37.79 34.89
C LEU A 747 30.72 -39.25 35.35
N GLU A 748 29.88 -40.03 34.66
CA GLU A 748 29.72 -41.46 34.97
C GLU A 748 30.92 -42.29 34.53
N ARG A 749 31.59 -41.93 33.42
CA ARG A 749 32.87 -42.56 33.04
C ARG A 749 33.97 -42.29 34.06
N LEU A 750 34.07 -41.05 34.55
CA LEU A 750 34.98 -40.71 35.66
C LEU A 750 34.68 -41.56 36.91
N ALA A 751 33.39 -41.73 37.24
CA ALA A 751 32.98 -42.58 38.36
C ALA A 751 33.31 -44.07 38.15
N ASP A 752 33.26 -44.57 36.91
CA ASP A 752 33.65 -45.93 36.55
C ASP A 752 35.18 -46.14 36.61
N ILE A 753 36.00 -45.11 36.34
CA ILE A 753 37.46 -45.14 36.54
C ILE A 753 37.83 -45.10 38.04
N ILE A 754 37.19 -44.24 38.83
CA ILE A 754 37.51 -44.08 40.26
C ILE A 754 37.02 -45.27 41.11
N ARG A 755 35.90 -45.91 40.74
CA ARG A 755 35.27 -46.97 41.57
C ARG A 755 36.17 -48.18 41.84
N PRO A 756 36.93 -48.75 40.87
CA PRO A 756 37.91 -49.80 41.13
C PRO A 756 38.99 -49.36 42.13
N LEU A 757 39.55 -48.16 41.96
CA LEU A 757 40.63 -47.63 42.81
C LEU A 757 40.19 -47.53 44.28
N VAL A 758 38.99 -47.00 44.50
CA VAL A 758 38.36 -46.87 45.83
C VAL A 758 37.92 -48.22 46.43
N ALA A 759 37.74 -49.25 45.61
CA ALA A 759 37.34 -50.59 46.04
C ALA A 759 38.53 -51.51 46.42
N LEU A 760 39.78 -51.03 46.30
CA LEU A 760 40.98 -51.75 46.69
C LEU A 760 41.13 -51.82 48.22
N ASP A 761 40.57 -52.88 48.82
CA ASP A 761 40.77 -53.23 50.22
C ASP A 761 42.25 -53.59 50.49
N THR A 762 43.00 -52.65 51.06
CA THR A 762 44.43 -52.81 51.38
C THR A 762 44.73 -53.88 52.44
N SER A 763 43.72 -54.54 53.03
CA SER A 763 43.91 -55.69 53.91
C SER A 763 44.00 -57.04 53.17
N ARG A 764 43.84 -57.06 51.85
CA ARG A 764 43.96 -58.27 51.00
C ARG A 764 45.09 -58.11 49.98
N PRO A 765 45.91 -59.15 49.74
CA PRO A 765 46.93 -59.10 48.69
C PRO A 765 46.26 -59.07 47.31
N TYR A 766 46.49 -57.99 46.57
CA TYR A 766 45.99 -57.82 45.20
C TYR A 766 46.78 -58.71 44.23
N GLN A 767 46.07 -59.46 43.38
CA GLN A 767 46.70 -60.36 42.39
C GLN A 767 46.71 -59.70 41.00
N GLY A 768 47.72 -58.85 40.77
CA GLY A 768 47.94 -58.13 39.51
C GLY A 768 48.85 -56.92 39.71
N GLU A 769 49.19 -56.22 38.63
CA GLU A 769 49.76 -54.88 38.72
C GLU A 769 48.72 -53.91 39.27
N LEU A 770 49.13 -53.02 40.19
CA LEU A 770 48.22 -52.03 40.77
C LEU A 770 47.69 -51.08 39.69
N PRO A 771 46.36 -50.85 39.57
CA PRO A 771 45.81 -49.92 38.61
C PRO A 771 46.39 -48.51 38.76
N ALA A 772 46.69 -47.86 37.63
CA ALA A 772 47.25 -46.51 37.61
C ALA A 772 46.36 -45.53 38.39
N GLY A 773 46.96 -44.81 39.35
CA GLY A 773 46.24 -43.90 40.25
C GLY A 773 45.75 -44.51 41.56
N ALA A 774 46.01 -45.80 41.85
CA ALA A 774 45.75 -46.37 43.18
C ALA A 774 46.59 -45.70 44.29
N ALA A 775 46.05 -45.63 45.51
CA ALA A 775 46.73 -45.12 46.70
C ALA A 775 46.26 -45.82 47.99
N GLU A 776 47.00 -45.63 49.08
CA GLU A 776 46.72 -46.30 50.36
C GLU A 776 45.35 -45.91 50.96
N GLY A 777 44.68 -46.88 51.61
CA GLY A 777 43.50 -46.64 52.44
C GLY A 777 42.22 -46.29 51.67
N ASN A 778 41.95 -46.98 50.55
CA ASN A 778 40.80 -46.76 49.66
C ASN A 778 40.80 -45.35 49.00
N GLY A 779 41.99 -44.77 48.82
CA GLY A 779 42.20 -43.49 48.15
C GLY A 779 42.66 -43.64 46.69
N PHE A 780 42.63 -42.55 45.93
CA PHE A 780 43.16 -42.48 44.58
C PHE A 780 43.93 -41.18 44.32
N ARG A 781 44.85 -41.21 43.36
CA ARG A 781 45.54 -40.03 42.80
C ARG A 781 44.91 -39.66 41.46
N VAL A 782 44.97 -38.38 41.11
CA VAL A 782 44.46 -37.88 39.83
C VAL A 782 45.38 -38.36 38.69
N THR A 783 44.81 -38.95 37.63
CA THR A 783 45.55 -39.38 36.45
C THR A 783 45.30 -38.46 35.25
N VAL A 784 46.22 -38.48 34.27
CA VAL A 784 46.10 -37.72 33.01
C VAL A 784 44.84 -38.13 32.22
N GLU A 785 44.43 -39.39 32.32
CA GLU A 785 43.18 -39.89 31.74
C GLU A 785 41.95 -39.16 32.32
N MET A 786 41.90 -38.97 33.65
CA MET A 786 40.77 -38.30 34.30
C MET A 786 40.66 -36.82 33.91
N THR A 787 41.77 -36.08 33.89
CA THR A 787 41.78 -34.65 33.53
C THR A 787 41.49 -34.44 32.04
N SER A 788 42.05 -35.29 31.17
CA SER A 788 41.76 -35.28 29.74
C SER A 788 40.30 -35.62 29.44
N LEU A 789 39.70 -36.58 30.15
CA LEU A 789 38.29 -36.97 30.01
C LEU A 789 37.33 -35.81 30.35
N LEU A 790 37.66 -35.01 31.38
CA LEU A 790 36.86 -33.86 31.80
C LEU A 790 37.15 -32.57 31.01
N GLY A 791 38.29 -32.48 30.32
CA GLY A 791 38.73 -31.25 29.65
C GLY A 791 39.14 -30.13 30.60
N CYS A 792 39.59 -30.47 31.82
CA CYS A 792 40.05 -29.50 32.83
C CYS A 792 41.06 -30.14 33.80
N SER A 793 41.91 -29.32 34.40
CA SER A 793 42.94 -29.71 35.38
C SER A 793 43.06 -28.66 36.48
N GLY A 794 43.94 -28.88 37.47
CA GLY A 794 44.15 -27.95 38.58
C GLY A 794 42.90 -27.76 39.45
N ASP A 795 42.72 -26.54 39.98
CA ASP A 795 41.65 -26.22 40.93
C ASP A 795 40.23 -26.48 40.38
N ASP A 796 40.02 -26.31 39.08
CA ASP A 796 38.73 -26.59 38.44
C ASP A 796 38.37 -28.09 38.52
N PHE A 797 39.36 -28.97 38.40
CA PHE A 797 39.19 -30.43 38.56
C PHE A 797 39.01 -30.82 40.04
N SER A 798 39.78 -30.19 40.94
CA SER A 798 39.64 -30.37 42.39
C SER A 798 38.28 -29.87 42.92
N SER A 799 37.74 -28.81 42.32
CA SER A 799 36.40 -28.28 42.56
C SER A 799 35.31 -29.29 42.16
N ILE A 800 35.44 -29.90 40.97
CA ILE A 800 34.56 -31.00 40.55
C ILE A 800 34.63 -32.17 41.54
N LEU A 801 35.81 -32.72 41.85
CA LEU A 801 35.92 -33.86 42.78
C LEU A 801 35.35 -33.55 44.17
N SER A 802 35.57 -32.35 44.68
CA SER A 802 34.99 -31.89 45.95
C SER A 802 33.46 -31.83 45.90
N SER A 803 32.88 -31.34 44.81
CA SER A 803 31.42 -31.30 44.60
C SER A 803 30.78 -32.69 44.48
N LEU A 804 31.55 -33.69 44.04
CA LEU A 804 31.13 -35.10 43.97
C LEU A 804 31.28 -35.85 45.31
N GLY A 805 31.76 -35.18 46.36
CA GLY A 805 31.88 -35.71 47.71
C GLY A 805 33.19 -36.42 48.02
N TYR A 806 34.21 -36.30 47.16
CA TYR A 806 35.58 -36.70 47.50
C TYR A 806 36.26 -35.62 48.35
N ARG A 807 37.33 -35.99 49.05
CA ARG A 807 38.16 -35.10 49.88
C ARG A 807 39.62 -35.37 49.64
N VAL A 808 40.37 -34.32 49.32
CA VAL A 808 41.83 -34.39 49.21
C VAL A 808 42.47 -34.50 50.59
N ARG A 809 43.54 -35.29 50.67
CA ARG A 809 44.53 -35.30 51.74
C ARG A 809 45.88 -34.98 51.12
N ARG A 810 46.45 -33.84 51.50
CA ARG A 810 47.81 -33.44 51.11
C ARG A 810 48.81 -34.13 52.03
N THR A 811 49.73 -34.89 51.44
CA THR A 811 50.88 -35.51 52.12
C THR A 811 52.17 -34.99 51.50
N PRO A 812 53.15 -34.49 52.28
CA PRO A 812 54.38 -33.95 51.71
C PRO A 812 55.15 -35.06 50.97
N LYS A 813 55.54 -34.78 49.74
CA LYS A 813 56.21 -35.72 48.83
C LYS A 813 57.64 -35.98 49.33
N VAL A 814 57.99 -37.25 49.58
CA VAL A 814 59.37 -37.63 49.89
C VAL A 814 60.15 -37.66 48.58
N ALA A 815 61.29 -36.96 48.52
CA ALA A 815 62.13 -36.94 47.34
C ALA A 815 62.94 -38.24 47.21
N GLU A 816 62.68 -39.02 46.16
CA GLU A 816 63.55 -40.13 45.76
C GLU A 816 64.71 -39.63 44.89
N THR A 817 65.90 -40.19 45.10
CA THR A 817 67.16 -39.69 44.52
C THR A 817 67.43 -40.33 43.14
N PRO A 818 67.55 -39.55 42.05
CA PRO A 818 68.04 -40.06 40.77
C PRO A 818 69.55 -40.36 40.82
N ALA A 819 69.98 -41.41 40.14
CA ALA A 819 71.41 -41.72 39.95
C ALA A 819 72.03 -40.86 38.83
N PRO A 820 73.38 -40.70 38.78
CA PRO A 820 74.04 -39.83 37.80
C PRO A 820 73.92 -40.33 36.36
N ALA A 821 73.94 -39.39 35.41
CA ALA A 821 73.99 -39.64 33.97
C ALA A 821 75.41 -39.47 33.41
N GLU A 822 75.72 -40.20 32.33
CA GLU A 822 76.80 -39.85 31.39
C GLU A 822 76.19 -39.22 30.13
N ALA A 823 76.92 -38.32 29.46
CA ALA A 823 76.37 -37.48 28.40
C ALA A 823 77.38 -37.18 27.27
N SER A 824 76.84 -37.14 26.04
CA SER A 824 77.35 -36.48 24.83
C SER A 824 76.11 -36.26 23.96
N ALA A 825 75.68 -35.02 23.67
CA ALA A 825 76.28 -34.10 22.70
C ALA A 825 76.35 -34.72 21.28
N GLU A 826 75.83 -34.09 20.22
CA GLU A 826 75.48 -32.66 20.06
C GLU A 826 74.37 -32.44 19.00
N THR A 827 73.70 -31.27 19.04
CA THR A 827 72.73 -30.78 18.03
C THR A 827 73.39 -29.69 17.18
N PRO A 828 72.93 -29.39 15.95
CA PRO A 828 72.07 -28.20 15.83
C PRO A 828 70.97 -28.25 14.74
N ALA A 829 69.75 -27.95 15.17
CA ALA A 829 68.84 -26.87 14.73
C ALA A 829 68.80 -26.30 13.27
N LEU A 830 67.58 -25.83 12.95
CA LEU A 830 67.17 -24.67 12.12
C LEU A 830 66.86 -24.81 10.60
N GLU A 831 65.62 -24.35 10.31
CA GLU A 831 65.17 -23.47 9.23
C GLU A 831 64.93 -23.91 7.76
N GLN A 832 63.74 -23.46 7.28
CA GLN A 832 63.34 -23.19 5.89
C GLN A 832 63.31 -24.43 4.94
N VAL A 833 62.59 -24.46 3.81
CA VAL A 833 61.95 -23.44 2.95
C VAL A 833 60.54 -23.92 2.51
N LEU A 834 59.61 -22.99 2.26
CA LEU A 834 58.42 -23.23 1.42
C LEU A 834 58.75 -22.81 -0.02
N GLU A 835 58.99 -23.74 -0.95
CA GLU A 835 59.01 -23.43 -2.38
C GLU A 835 58.73 -24.65 -3.28
N ASP A 836 58.01 -24.36 -4.36
CA ASP A 836 57.74 -25.10 -5.61
C ASP A 836 57.72 -26.65 -5.71
N ASN A 837 56.48 -27.14 -5.80
CA ASN A 837 55.87 -27.68 -7.03
C ASN A 837 56.63 -28.67 -7.94
N ALA A 838 55.94 -29.81 -8.12
CA ALA A 838 55.62 -30.42 -9.43
C ALA A 838 56.72 -31.20 -10.20
N ALA A 839 56.70 -32.51 -9.93
CA ALA A 839 56.47 -33.58 -10.92
C ALA A 839 57.44 -33.81 -12.10
N SER A 840 57.78 -35.08 -12.31
CA SER A 840 58.58 -35.58 -13.43
C SER A 840 57.74 -36.11 -14.61
N ALA A 841 58.38 -36.20 -15.78
CA ALA A 841 58.01 -36.99 -16.99
C ALA A 841 57.17 -36.34 -18.13
N GLU A 842 57.84 -35.45 -18.87
CA GLU A 842 58.07 -35.50 -20.34
C GLU A 842 56.93 -35.47 -21.41
N ALA A 843 57.10 -34.48 -22.33
CA ALA A 843 56.80 -34.49 -23.78
C ALA A 843 55.32 -34.46 -24.28
N ASN A 844 54.95 -33.81 -25.40
CA ASN A 844 55.73 -33.13 -26.45
C ASN A 844 54.89 -32.09 -27.25
N ASN A 845 55.45 -30.90 -27.57
CA ASN A 845 55.03 -29.92 -28.62
C ASN A 845 53.56 -29.36 -28.65
N GLU A 846 53.21 -28.19 -29.20
CA GLU A 846 53.95 -27.14 -29.95
C GLU A 846 53.26 -25.74 -29.87
N ALA A 847 54.03 -24.68 -30.13
CA ALA A 847 53.67 -23.36 -30.70
C ALA A 847 52.70 -22.33 -30.03
N ALA A 848 53.28 -21.13 -29.82
CA ALA A 848 52.73 -19.77 -30.07
C ALA A 848 51.78 -19.05 -29.07
N ALA A 849 51.99 -17.73 -28.97
CA ALA A 849 51.33 -16.69 -28.16
C ALA A 849 51.12 -15.44 -29.07
N PRO A 850 50.75 -14.20 -28.63
CA PRO A 850 50.46 -13.67 -27.27
C PRO A 850 49.27 -12.65 -27.19
N GLU A 851 49.24 -11.83 -26.12
CA GLU A 851 48.62 -10.47 -25.98
C GLU A 851 47.07 -10.34 -25.85
N SER A 852 46.49 -9.36 -25.11
CA SER A 852 47.01 -8.38 -24.11
C SER A 852 45.91 -7.60 -23.35
N ALA A 853 46.18 -7.18 -22.09
CA ALA A 853 45.60 -6.01 -21.36
C ALA A 853 44.07 -6.01 -21.04
N GLU A 854 43.49 -5.19 -20.14
CA GLU A 854 43.98 -4.09 -19.27
C GLU A 854 43.08 -3.92 -17.98
N ALA A 855 43.45 -3.03 -17.04
CA ALA A 855 42.71 -2.66 -15.80
C ALA A 855 42.28 -1.15 -15.85
N PRO A 856 41.94 -0.35 -14.79
CA PRO A 856 41.79 -0.52 -13.32
C PRO A 856 40.44 0.02 -12.69
N VAL A 857 40.00 -0.27 -11.44
CA VAL A 857 40.26 0.24 -10.04
C VAL A 857 39.80 1.69 -9.72
N VAL A 858 39.50 1.98 -8.42
CA VAL A 858 39.26 3.28 -7.67
C VAL A 858 37.78 3.54 -7.27
N ALA A 859 37.39 3.86 -6.01
CA ALA A 859 38.08 3.81 -4.69
C ALA A 859 37.11 3.88 -3.47
N GLU A 860 37.68 3.64 -2.27
CA GLU A 860 37.18 3.80 -0.88
C GLU A 860 37.31 5.27 -0.35
N PRO A 861 37.16 5.64 0.96
CA PRO A 861 36.97 4.89 2.24
C PRO A 861 35.58 5.19 2.89
N ASP A 862 35.24 5.22 4.19
CA ASP A 862 35.89 5.27 5.54
C ASP A 862 34.73 4.99 6.57
N LYS A 863 34.72 4.30 7.73
CA LYS A 863 35.64 3.67 8.73
C LYS A 863 34.97 2.35 9.24
N GLY A 864 35.44 1.50 10.17
CA GLY A 864 36.44 1.59 11.26
C GLY A 864 35.78 1.93 12.64
N ALA A 865 35.94 1.18 13.74
CA ALA A 865 36.73 -0.04 13.98
C ALA A 865 36.21 -0.91 15.16
N VAL A 866 36.46 -2.23 15.11
CA VAL A 866 36.41 -3.21 16.22
C VAL A 866 37.51 -4.26 15.95
N PRO A 867 38.30 -4.72 16.95
CA PRO A 867 39.35 -5.73 16.75
C PRO A 867 38.87 -7.17 16.99
N ASP A 868 39.55 -8.15 16.41
CA ASP A 868 39.45 -9.58 16.76
C ASP A 868 40.82 -10.29 16.54
N ALA A 869 41.00 -11.43 17.20
CA ALA A 869 42.10 -12.41 17.12
C ALA A 869 43.57 -11.94 17.33
N ALA A 870 44.26 -12.62 18.25
CA ALA A 870 45.74 -12.68 18.32
C ALA A 870 46.28 -13.77 17.37
N PRO A 871 47.61 -13.82 17.09
CA PRO A 871 48.43 -14.78 17.86
C PRO A 871 49.94 -14.45 18.04
N ALA A 872 50.57 -15.23 18.94
CA ALA A 872 51.97 -15.70 18.97
C ALA A 872 53.19 -14.75 19.27
N GLU A 873 53.97 -15.20 20.28
CA GLU A 873 55.44 -15.16 20.45
C GLU A 873 56.25 -13.84 20.44
N ALA A 874 56.94 -13.57 21.56
CA ALA A 874 58.40 -13.31 21.62
C ALA A 874 58.96 -13.38 23.06
N GLU A 875 60.27 -13.56 23.17
CA GLU A 875 61.03 -14.03 24.35
C GLU A 875 61.25 -13.05 25.54
N THR A 876 61.43 -13.67 26.72
CA THR A 876 62.26 -13.31 27.90
C THR A 876 62.60 -11.86 28.27
N ALA A 877 62.30 -11.51 29.53
CA ALA A 877 63.24 -10.87 30.45
C ALA A 877 63.08 -11.50 31.86
N ALA A 878 64.14 -11.56 32.66
CA ALA A 878 64.16 -12.33 33.92
C ALA A 878 64.20 -11.44 35.18
N GLU A 879 63.37 -11.78 36.17
CA GLU A 879 63.49 -11.35 37.57
C GLU A 879 63.02 -12.49 38.52
N PRO A 880 63.26 -12.43 39.84
CA PRO A 880 63.77 -13.60 40.58
C PRO A 880 62.72 -14.60 41.10
N ALA A 881 63.19 -15.82 41.33
CA ALA A 881 62.40 -16.91 41.89
C ALA A 881 61.91 -16.63 43.33
N ALA A 882 60.59 -16.68 43.50
CA ALA A 882 59.97 -16.92 44.80
C ALA A 882 60.27 -18.35 45.29
N PRO A 883 60.28 -18.63 46.60
CA PRO A 883 60.57 -19.97 47.12
C PRO A 883 59.50 -20.97 46.64
N SER A 884 59.97 -22.14 46.18
CA SER A 884 59.11 -23.24 45.76
C SER A 884 58.18 -23.68 46.90
N GLU A 885 56.87 -23.67 46.66
CA GLU A 885 55.92 -24.34 47.55
C GLU A 885 56.26 -25.84 47.64
N PRO A 886 56.12 -26.48 48.83
CA PRO A 886 56.44 -27.88 48.98
C PRO A 886 55.49 -28.75 48.15
N GLU A 887 56.02 -29.63 47.31
CA GLU A 887 55.20 -30.61 46.59
C GLU A 887 54.43 -31.49 47.57
N PHE A 888 53.10 -31.46 47.46
CA PHE A 888 52.21 -32.39 48.14
C PHE A 888 51.71 -33.44 47.15
N ASP A 889 51.83 -34.71 47.53
CA ASP A 889 51.05 -35.79 46.94
C ASP A 889 49.58 -35.63 47.37
N GLU A 890 48.68 -35.48 46.39
CA GLU A 890 47.25 -35.27 46.61
C GLU A 890 46.47 -36.58 46.47
N VAL A 891 46.19 -37.23 47.60
CA VAL A 891 45.38 -38.46 47.63
C VAL A 891 43.94 -38.13 47.98
N TRP A 892 43.01 -38.54 47.13
CA TRP A 892 41.58 -38.27 47.24
C TRP A 892 40.81 -39.47 47.82
N PHE A 893 39.96 -39.21 48.81
CA PHE A 893 39.19 -40.22 49.55
C PHE A 893 37.67 -39.94 49.48
N PRO A 894 36.80 -40.97 49.48
CA PRO A 894 35.35 -40.77 49.58
C PRO A 894 34.93 -40.15 50.93
N GLY A 895 34.00 -39.19 50.90
CA GLY A 895 33.40 -38.61 52.09
C GLY A 895 32.53 -39.61 52.88
N GLY A 896 33.11 -40.21 53.93
CA GLY A 896 32.42 -41.21 54.76
C GLY A 896 31.16 -40.67 55.48
N ARG A 897 30.05 -41.42 55.41
CA ARG A 897 28.83 -41.17 56.19
C ARG A 897 29.09 -41.40 57.68
N ARG A 898 29.08 -40.34 58.51
CA ARG A 898 28.96 -40.50 59.96
C ARG A 898 27.52 -40.83 60.34
N HIS A 899 27.28 -42.06 60.79
CA HIS A 899 26.09 -42.38 61.60
C HIS A 899 26.14 -41.52 62.88
N ASN A 900 25.07 -40.79 63.18
CA ASN A 900 25.00 -39.91 64.36
C ASN A 900 24.16 -40.50 65.48
N GLU A 901 24.49 -41.72 65.89
CA GLU A 901 23.94 -42.33 67.12
C GLU A 901 24.65 -41.74 68.35
N ASN A 902 24.21 -40.55 68.79
CA ASN A 902 24.07 -40.22 70.22
C ASN A 902 23.51 -38.79 70.44
N ARG A 903 22.22 -38.71 70.78
CA ARG A 903 21.64 -37.78 71.79
C ARG A 903 20.13 -37.98 71.95
N ARG A 904 19.75 -38.87 72.86
CA ARG A 904 18.46 -38.86 73.57
C ARG A 904 18.73 -39.09 75.05
N HIS A 905 17.91 -38.48 75.91
CA HIS A 905 18.12 -38.35 77.36
C HIS A 905 19.33 -37.46 77.71
N GLU A 906 19.28 -36.52 78.65
CA GLU A 906 18.22 -36.13 79.61
C GLU A 906 17.90 -34.61 79.49
N GLY A 907 16.86 -34.04 80.12
CA GLY A 907 15.78 -34.68 80.90
C GLY A 907 15.27 -33.85 82.09
N ARG A 908 14.48 -32.79 81.80
CA ARG A 908 13.57 -32.06 82.72
C ARG A 908 14.14 -31.16 83.84
N ASN A 909 13.34 -30.11 84.13
CA ASN A 909 13.08 -29.49 85.44
C ASN A 909 14.19 -28.63 86.10
N ARG A 910 13.88 -27.55 86.84
CA ARG A 910 12.66 -26.68 86.93
C ARG A 910 12.96 -25.45 87.80
N ARG A 911 12.55 -24.23 87.35
CA ARG A 911 12.07 -23.10 88.19
C ARG A 911 13.07 -22.49 89.24
N GLU A 912 12.87 -21.31 89.81
CA GLU A 912 11.88 -20.22 89.62
C GLU A 912 12.55 -18.84 89.91
N GLY A 913 11.93 -17.74 89.45
CA GLY A 913 12.29 -16.35 89.83
C GLY A 913 13.24 -15.61 88.87
N GLU A 914 12.96 -14.38 88.42
CA GLU A 914 11.66 -13.68 88.39
C GLU A 914 11.63 -12.63 87.23
N ASP A 915 10.60 -11.77 87.20
CA ASP A 915 10.31 -10.67 86.25
C ASP A 915 9.63 -10.93 84.89
N GLY A 916 8.76 -9.97 84.53
CA GLY A 916 7.89 -9.87 83.35
C GLY A 916 7.07 -8.56 83.43
N PRO A 917 6.25 -8.16 82.42
CA PRO A 917 5.34 -9.03 81.67
C PRO A 917 5.39 -8.82 80.13
N ARG A 918 4.25 -8.95 79.43
CA ARG A 918 4.18 -9.31 77.99
C ARG A 918 3.35 -8.36 77.10
N GLN A 919 3.61 -8.49 75.79
CA GLN A 919 2.65 -8.57 74.67
C GLN A 919 2.25 -7.31 73.88
N ASN A 920 1.89 -7.57 72.61
CA ASN A 920 1.24 -6.73 71.60
C ASN A 920 1.98 -5.49 71.07
N ASN A 921 2.32 -5.53 69.78
CA ASN A 921 2.73 -4.35 69.00
C ASN A 921 1.64 -3.98 67.98
N ARG A 922 0.95 -2.85 68.21
CA ARG A 922 -0.16 -2.35 67.36
C ARG A 922 -0.40 -0.85 67.65
N PRO A 923 -0.15 0.10 66.71
CA PRO A 923 -0.35 1.53 67.00
C PRO A 923 -1.57 2.16 66.29
N ARG A 924 -2.53 2.64 67.08
CA ARG A 924 -3.56 3.69 66.81
C ARG A 924 -4.22 4.05 68.15
N PRO A 925 -4.74 5.27 68.37
CA PRO A 925 -4.26 6.60 67.97
C PRO A 925 -4.15 7.56 69.20
N GLY A 926 -3.82 8.85 69.02
CA GLY A 926 -3.82 9.88 70.08
C GLY A 926 -4.42 11.22 69.63
N LYS A 927 -4.88 12.08 70.56
CA LYS A 927 -5.58 13.36 70.28
C LYS A 927 -5.05 14.55 71.11
N GLY A 928 -4.70 15.65 70.43
CA GLY A 928 -4.61 17.02 71.00
C GLY A 928 -3.40 17.29 71.94
N PRO A 929 -3.13 18.57 72.33
CA PRO A 929 -4.03 19.75 72.29
C PRO A 929 -3.43 21.08 71.74
N ARG A 930 -4.26 22.14 71.69
CA ARG A 930 -4.01 23.62 71.84
C ARG A 930 -2.86 24.35 71.08
N ARG A 931 -3.26 25.42 70.35
CA ARG A 931 -2.78 26.86 70.32
C ARG A 931 -1.27 27.19 70.45
N PRO A 932 -0.75 28.26 69.77
CA PRO A 932 -1.34 29.62 69.63
C PRO A 932 -1.65 29.99 68.15
N GLU A 933 -2.17 31.15 67.70
CA GLU A 933 -2.36 32.54 68.20
C GLU A 933 -1.17 33.51 67.96
N GLY A 934 -1.38 34.57 67.16
CA GLY A 934 -0.40 35.64 66.89
C GLY A 934 -0.37 36.18 65.45
N GLU A 935 -0.85 37.43 65.25
CA GLU A 935 -0.45 38.47 64.25
C GLU A 935 -0.17 38.07 62.77
N GLY A 936 -0.69 38.69 61.70
CA GLY A 936 -1.57 39.86 61.45
C GLY A 936 -1.87 39.96 59.92
N GLN A 937 -2.47 40.99 59.30
CA GLN A 937 -3.10 42.25 59.77
C GLN A 937 -4.14 42.77 58.70
N GLN A 938 -4.27 44.09 58.52
CA GLN A 938 -5.09 44.91 57.58
C GLN A 938 -5.07 44.46 56.08
N ALA A 939 -6.06 44.69 55.21
CA ALA A 939 -7.10 45.75 55.15
C ALA A 939 -8.42 45.36 54.39
N ARG A 940 -9.36 46.31 54.25
CA ARG A 940 -10.65 46.28 53.50
C ARG A 940 -10.63 47.36 52.38
N PRO A 941 -11.64 47.51 51.47
CA PRO A 941 -12.92 46.81 51.27
C PRO A 941 -12.97 46.14 49.86
N ASN A 942 -14.06 45.88 49.10
CA ASN A 942 -15.54 46.03 49.17
C ASN A 942 -16.17 45.01 48.17
N GLY A 943 -17.47 44.68 48.15
CA GLY A 943 -18.58 44.92 49.08
C GLY A 943 -19.97 44.54 48.51
N LYS A 944 -20.86 44.02 49.38
CA LYS A 944 -22.31 43.73 49.19
C LYS A 944 -22.69 42.60 48.19
N GLY A 945 -23.68 41.75 48.55
CA GLY A 945 -24.19 40.69 47.65
C GLY A 945 -24.89 39.45 48.27
N ARG A 946 -25.62 39.58 49.38
CA ARG A 946 -26.47 38.53 50.02
C ARG A 946 -27.90 39.11 50.19
N PRO A 947 -28.98 38.35 50.49
CA PRO A 947 -29.09 36.91 50.79
C PRO A 947 -30.23 36.22 49.94
N ASP A 948 -30.85 35.06 50.22
CA ASP A 948 -30.74 34.07 51.32
C ASP A 948 -31.22 32.63 50.91
N LYS A 949 -30.97 31.68 51.81
CA LYS A 949 -31.72 30.45 52.20
C LYS A 949 -32.77 29.74 51.31
N ALA A 950 -32.51 28.43 51.15
CA ALA A 950 -33.25 27.27 51.72
C ALA A 950 -34.69 26.94 51.21
N GLU A 951 -35.26 25.74 51.41
CA GLU A 951 -34.90 24.60 52.29
C GLU A 951 -35.42 23.26 51.70
N ARG A 952 -34.83 22.10 52.11
CA ARG A 952 -35.29 20.70 51.86
C ARG A 952 -35.19 20.18 50.41
N GLY A 953 -35.03 18.86 50.17
CA GLY A 953 -34.67 17.80 51.11
C GLY A 953 -34.79 16.36 50.57
N ASP A 954 -33.83 15.52 50.98
CA ASP A 954 -33.85 14.04 51.07
C ASP A 954 -33.81 13.16 49.78
N ARG A 955 -33.23 11.96 49.99
CA ARG A 955 -33.22 10.70 49.20
C ARG A 955 -32.42 10.54 47.89
N LYS A 956 -31.81 9.36 47.82
CA LYS A 956 -31.20 8.67 46.67
C LYS A 956 -32.27 7.78 46.02
N ASP A 957 -32.05 7.32 44.79
CA ASP A 957 -32.12 5.88 44.54
C ASP A 957 -31.34 5.40 43.28
N ARG A 958 -31.33 4.09 43.00
CA ARG A 958 -30.53 3.43 41.94
C ARG A 958 -31.36 2.53 40.99
N ARG A 959 -30.96 2.47 39.70
CA ARG A 959 -31.35 1.45 38.67
C ARG A 959 -32.86 1.49 38.28
N PRO A 960 -33.34 0.71 37.27
CA PRO A 960 -32.68 -0.17 36.29
C PRO A 960 -32.91 0.25 34.80
N PRO A 961 -32.34 -0.47 33.79
CA PRO A 961 -32.65 -0.29 32.37
C PRO A 961 -33.99 -0.96 31.95
N ARG A 962 -34.45 -0.74 30.70
CA ARG A 962 -35.67 -1.35 30.14
C ARG A 962 -35.55 -1.70 28.64
N GLU A 963 -36.38 -2.63 28.18
CA GLU A 963 -36.24 -3.37 26.91
C GLU A 963 -36.66 -2.62 25.63
N GLU A 964 -36.33 -3.25 24.49
CA GLU A 964 -36.70 -2.88 23.13
C GLU A 964 -38.22 -2.86 22.90
N ARG A 965 -38.67 -2.05 21.94
CA ARG A 965 -40.02 -2.12 21.36
C ARG A 965 -39.96 -2.00 19.84
N LYS A 966 -40.56 -2.96 19.15
CA LYS A 966 -40.85 -2.86 17.71
C LYS A 966 -42.02 -1.88 17.50
N PRO A 967 -42.00 -1.01 16.48
CA PRO A 967 -43.13 -0.16 16.15
C PRO A 967 -44.30 -0.99 15.56
N VAL A 968 -45.52 -0.53 15.81
CA VAL A 968 -46.76 -1.06 15.22
C VAL A 968 -47.06 -0.27 13.95
N PHE A 969 -47.61 -0.94 12.92
CA PHE A 969 -47.99 -0.29 11.66
C PHE A 969 -49.45 0.16 11.66
N ASP A 970 -49.73 1.27 10.98
CA ASP A 970 -51.08 1.84 10.84
C ASP A 970 -51.88 1.06 9.76
N PRO A 971 -53.08 0.52 10.08
CA PRO A 971 -53.86 -0.30 9.16
C PRO A 971 -54.47 0.46 7.98
N ASP A 972 -54.67 1.79 8.08
CA ASP A 972 -55.32 2.59 7.02
C ASP A 972 -54.31 3.26 6.05
N SER A 973 -53.04 2.84 6.09
CA SER A 973 -52.02 3.32 5.15
C SER A 973 -52.17 2.72 3.75
N PRO A 974 -52.21 3.51 2.65
CA PRO A 974 -52.40 2.99 1.29
C PRO A 974 -51.25 2.10 0.79
N PHE A 975 -50.13 2.03 1.50
CA PHE A 975 -49.01 1.13 1.17
C PHE A 975 -49.24 -0.33 1.58
N ALA A 976 -50.25 -0.62 2.42
CA ALA A 976 -50.57 -2.00 2.84
C ALA A 976 -50.94 -2.93 1.67
N ALA A 977 -51.57 -2.39 0.62
CA ALA A 977 -52.04 -3.16 -0.54
C ALA A 977 -50.89 -3.78 -1.39
N LEU A 978 -49.69 -3.20 -1.37
CA LEU A 978 -48.56 -3.68 -2.18
C LEU A 978 -47.80 -4.86 -1.57
N ALA A 979 -47.90 -5.07 -0.26
CA ALA A 979 -47.26 -6.22 0.41
C ALA A 979 -47.91 -7.57 0.03
N ALA A 980 -49.22 -7.57 -0.27
CA ALA A 980 -49.98 -8.78 -0.59
C ALA A 980 -49.71 -9.35 -2.01
N LEU A 981 -49.10 -8.57 -2.91
CA LEU A 981 -48.93 -8.93 -4.33
C LEU A 981 -47.56 -9.53 -4.69
N ARG A 982 -46.63 -9.68 -3.73
CA ARG A 982 -45.31 -10.31 -3.96
C ARG A 982 -45.22 -11.79 -3.59
N GLY A 983 -46.33 -12.41 -3.18
CA GLY A 983 -46.39 -13.79 -2.70
C GLY A 983 -47.14 -14.78 -3.61
N LYS A 984 -47.14 -14.58 -4.93
CA LYS A 984 -47.77 -15.48 -5.92
C LYS A 984 -47.31 -15.23 -7.37
N SER A 985 -46.25 -15.92 -7.78
CA SER A 985 -45.97 -16.39 -9.15
C SER A 985 -44.90 -17.48 -9.04
N GLU A 986 -45.09 -18.58 -9.78
CA GLU A 986 -44.10 -19.65 -9.98
C GLU A 986 -43.25 -19.36 -11.24
#